data_AF-A0A7J9QRJ7-F1
#
_entry.id   AF-A0A7J9QRJ7-F1
#
_cell.length_a   1.000
_cell.length_b   1.000
_cell.length_c   1.000
_cell.angle_alpha   90.00
_cell.angle_beta   90.00
_cell.angle_gamma   90.00
#
_symmetry.space_group_name_H-M   'P 1'
#
loop_
_entity.id
_entity.type
_entity.pdbx_description
1 polymer ?
#
loop_
_entity_poly.entity_id
_entity_poly.type
_entity_poly.pdbx_seq_one_letter_code
_entity_poly.pdbx_strand_id
1 'polypeptide(L)'
;FEKAAEAKSTLVDSSGIIEPKIAFDLADRVAKMHEIDISEHLRELLKINGKELSALILSKEIALGKYSLEEASLEEKLDLAVRVGLAIVTEGVTIAPLQGISEVKIKKNKDGSDYLSVSIAGPMRSAGGTESAVTMLIADHVRKAVGLSKYQADSFDDETGRFVEELRIYEREAGNFQFHILDEDIIHVISNLPVELDGVDTDPYEVVNHKGMTRIKTDRVRGGALRVLNDGLIGRAKKLLKRIQLYNLDGWEWLADLKGAVQTGDDQEDAATKRMREVITGRSVLSMPNKLGGFRLRYGRACNTGFAAVGIHPIIAEILDHTIAVGTQIKIDIPGKGATVAFVDSIEPPTVRLKNGSVIKIRDVKHGIEIKKEIEKILHLGDILISFGDFLENNAQLVPSGYVEEFWIEELREKLAKYEPNDQYLSQFLERIPSLDEALKISLDFQIPLHPSYLYFWDQITTSELSEILQPTKLNENSIEYPKNVKKILEKLGVPHLQNNSIILEENEAKIFFNLLFRNPPKIDDKSVPKIISESSGISVKNKSSTSIGVRIGRPEKAAARQMKPPTHVLFPISDKGGPTRDLLKASRHANFFTNIFNRQCQHCNEPSIGIKCSKCGEKTSIKYQCSNCREILESPFCEKCKRKASTHSYQPFPLKERLLNAQEKMGLRAQEPFKGVKELISQDRIPEPLEKGLVRQNFGLTTFKDGTVRFDATNSPITQFKPSWIGTPIEKLKELGYTHDIDGKPIVDENQIIEIRMQDV
;
A
#
# COMPACT_ATOMS: atom_id res chain seq x y z
N PHE A 1 -25.49 15.38 -0.16
CA PHE A 1 -26.43 14.35 0.31
C PHE A 1 -27.87 14.68 -0.03
N GLU A 2 -28.35 15.90 0.22
CA GLU A 2 -29.73 16.34 -0.09
C GLU A 2 -30.20 16.00 -1.51
N LYS A 3 -29.43 16.38 -2.55
CA LYS A 3 -29.74 16.03 -3.95
C LYS A 3 -29.88 14.52 -4.19
N ALA A 4 -29.08 13.70 -3.49
CA ALA A 4 -29.19 12.25 -3.59
C ALA A 4 -30.44 11.72 -2.88
N ALA A 5 -30.83 12.33 -1.76
CA ALA A 5 -32.06 11.99 -1.04
C ALA A 5 -33.30 12.33 -1.88
N GLU A 6 -33.32 13.53 -2.48
CA GLU A 6 -34.36 13.94 -3.42
C GLU A 6 -34.47 12.95 -4.59
N ALA A 7 -33.35 12.58 -5.22
CA ALA A 7 -33.34 11.59 -6.28
C ALA A 7 -33.84 10.21 -5.82
N LYS A 8 -33.42 9.72 -4.64
CA LYS A 8 -33.87 8.44 -4.08
C LYS A 8 -35.37 8.44 -3.71
N SER A 9 -35.92 9.57 -3.30
CA SER A 9 -37.35 9.74 -2.99
C SER A 9 -38.27 9.50 -4.19
N THR A 10 -37.74 9.59 -5.41
CA THR A 10 -38.48 9.25 -6.63
C THR A 10 -38.82 7.76 -6.74
N LEU A 11 -38.15 6.89 -5.95
CA LEU A 11 -38.36 5.45 -5.91
C LEU A 11 -38.13 4.73 -7.26
N VAL A 12 -37.37 5.35 -8.15
CA VAL A 12 -36.96 4.77 -9.45
C VAL A 12 -35.86 3.71 -9.27
N ASP A 13 -35.04 3.85 -8.23
CA ASP A 13 -33.99 2.89 -7.88
C ASP A 13 -34.54 1.66 -7.13
N SER A 14 -33.65 0.70 -6.88
CA SER A 14 -33.88 -0.50 -6.06
C SER A 14 -34.15 -0.19 -4.59
N SER A 15 -33.59 0.93 -4.10
CA SER A 15 -33.71 1.45 -2.73
C SER A 15 -34.26 2.89 -2.75
N GLY A 16 -35.11 3.21 -1.76
CA GLY A 16 -35.64 4.55 -1.53
C GLY A 16 -34.80 5.42 -0.61
N ILE A 17 -33.65 4.92 -0.15
CA ILE A 17 -32.72 5.63 0.74
C ILE A 17 -31.32 5.66 0.16
N ILE A 18 -30.48 6.57 0.67
CA ILE A 18 -29.06 6.63 0.34
C ILE A 18 -28.36 5.47 1.07
N GLU A 19 -27.67 4.62 0.32
CA GLU A 19 -27.00 3.42 0.86
C GLU A 19 -25.64 3.75 1.53
N PRO A 20 -24.78 4.62 0.97
CA PRO A 20 -23.58 5.05 1.67
C PRO A 20 -23.90 5.91 2.89
N LYS A 21 -23.45 5.48 4.06
CA LYS A 21 -23.61 6.20 5.32
C LYS A 21 -22.41 7.14 5.55
N ILE A 22 -22.66 8.39 5.95
CA ILE A 22 -21.61 9.31 6.40
C ILE A 22 -21.11 8.83 7.76
N ALA A 23 -19.80 8.76 7.97
CA ALA A 23 -19.19 8.48 9.27
C ALA A 23 -18.09 9.51 9.55
N PHE A 24 -17.99 9.98 10.79
CA PHE A 24 -17.02 11.02 11.16
C PHE A 24 -15.72 10.49 11.74
N ASP A 25 -15.77 9.33 12.40
CA ASP A 25 -14.62 8.73 13.07
C ASP A 25 -14.69 7.19 13.04
N LEU A 26 -13.73 6.55 13.69
CA LEU A 26 -13.68 5.10 13.83
C LEU A 26 -14.96 4.53 14.44
N ALA A 27 -15.44 5.14 15.52
CA ALA A 27 -16.58 4.62 16.25
C ALA A 27 -17.86 4.65 15.40
N ASP A 28 -18.09 5.76 14.71
CA ASP A 28 -19.17 5.90 13.73
C ASP A 28 -19.08 4.85 12.62
N ARG A 29 -17.88 4.61 12.08
CA ARG A 29 -17.68 3.62 11.01
C ARG A 29 -18.09 2.23 11.47
N VAL A 30 -17.62 1.80 12.64
CA VAL A 30 -17.92 0.47 13.18
C VAL A 30 -19.40 0.32 13.51
N ALA A 31 -19.99 1.32 14.17
CA ALA A 31 -21.42 1.33 14.51
C ALA A 31 -22.31 1.25 13.25
N LYS A 32 -22.04 2.08 12.24
CA LYS A 32 -22.82 2.12 10.99
C LYS A 32 -22.61 0.90 10.10
N MET A 33 -21.43 0.27 10.16
CA MET A 33 -21.07 -0.97 9.46
C MET A 33 -21.87 -2.17 9.99
N HIS A 34 -22.08 -2.24 11.30
CA HIS A 34 -22.78 -3.35 11.95
C HIS A 34 -24.23 -3.03 12.37
N GLU A 35 -24.67 -1.78 12.16
CA GLU A 35 -26.01 -1.29 12.52
C GLU A 35 -26.33 -1.40 14.01
N ILE A 36 -25.34 -1.08 14.86
CA ILE A 36 -25.44 -1.15 16.32
C ILE A 36 -25.08 0.19 16.95
N ASP A 37 -25.71 0.51 18.08
CA ASP A 37 -25.45 1.75 18.81
C ASP A 37 -24.33 1.57 19.84
N ILE A 38 -23.10 1.82 19.38
CA ILE A 38 -21.87 1.68 20.20
C ILE A 38 -20.97 2.92 20.11
N SER A 39 -21.37 3.95 19.38
CA SER A 39 -20.46 5.01 18.94
C SER A 39 -19.88 5.80 20.10
N GLU A 40 -20.71 6.21 21.06
CA GLU A 40 -20.27 6.99 22.22
C GLU A 40 -19.38 6.16 23.15
N HIS A 41 -19.82 4.95 23.52
CA HIS A 41 -19.05 4.05 24.38
C HIS A 41 -17.70 3.68 23.77
N LEU A 42 -17.66 3.38 22.48
CA LEU A 42 -16.39 3.07 21.80
C LEU A 42 -15.45 4.28 21.77
N ARG A 43 -15.94 5.52 21.63
CA ARG A 43 -15.10 6.73 21.74
C ARG A 43 -14.48 6.86 23.12
N GLU A 44 -15.23 6.58 24.18
CA GLU A 44 -14.73 6.62 25.55
C GLU A 44 -13.64 5.58 25.78
N LEU A 45 -13.88 4.34 25.34
CA LEU A 45 -12.89 3.27 25.42
C LEU A 45 -11.61 3.64 24.66
N LEU A 46 -11.72 4.16 23.43
CA LEU A 46 -10.57 4.50 22.60
C LEU A 46 -9.66 5.57 23.23
N LYS A 47 -10.24 6.54 23.95
CA LYS A 47 -9.49 7.59 24.66
C LYS A 47 -8.65 7.05 25.80
N ILE A 48 -9.12 6.01 26.48
CA ILE A 48 -8.50 5.45 27.70
C ILE A 48 -7.54 4.33 27.36
N ASN A 49 -7.97 3.40 26.49
CA ASN A 49 -7.39 2.07 26.34
C ASN A 49 -6.64 1.86 25.01
N GLY A 50 -6.72 2.81 24.08
CA GLY A 50 -6.24 2.62 22.71
C GLY A 50 -7.11 1.65 21.91
N LYS A 51 -6.74 1.41 20.64
CA LYS A 51 -7.57 0.69 19.66
C LYS A 51 -7.80 -0.77 20.05
N GLU A 52 -6.74 -1.49 20.37
CA GLU A 52 -6.77 -2.93 20.47
C GLU A 52 -7.40 -3.44 21.77
N LEU A 53 -7.13 -2.79 22.90
CA LEU A 53 -7.79 -3.12 24.16
C LEU A 53 -9.29 -2.73 24.13
N SER A 54 -9.63 -1.59 23.49
CA SER A 54 -11.03 -1.21 23.26
C SER A 54 -11.78 -2.25 22.44
N ALA A 55 -11.13 -2.86 21.44
CA ALA A 55 -11.71 -3.93 20.65
C ALA A 55 -12.07 -5.14 21.52
N LEU A 56 -11.18 -5.58 22.42
CA LEU A 56 -11.43 -6.71 23.31
C LEU A 56 -12.55 -6.43 24.31
N ILE A 57 -12.52 -5.26 24.96
CA ILE A 57 -13.54 -4.85 25.93
C ILE A 57 -14.92 -4.83 25.27
N LEU A 58 -15.05 -4.15 24.12
CA LEU A 58 -16.35 -4.05 23.46
C LEU A 58 -16.83 -5.40 22.91
N SER A 59 -15.93 -6.22 22.36
CA SER A 59 -16.28 -7.57 21.89
C SER A 59 -16.80 -8.43 23.04
N LYS A 60 -16.19 -8.34 24.23
CA LYS A 60 -16.66 -9.02 25.43
C LYS A 60 -18.05 -8.56 25.85
N GLU A 61 -18.29 -7.24 25.88
CA GLU A 61 -19.62 -6.70 26.22
C GLU A 61 -20.72 -7.17 25.25
N ILE A 62 -20.41 -7.21 23.95
CA ILE A 62 -21.34 -7.70 22.92
C ILE A 62 -21.60 -9.19 23.10
N ALA A 63 -20.56 -10.00 23.33
CA ALA A 63 -20.71 -11.45 23.55
C ALA A 63 -21.57 -11.76 24.79
N LEU A 64 -21.49 -10.92 25.83
CA LEU A 64 -22.34 -10.99 27.02
C LEU A 64 -23.78 -10.45 26.81
N GLY A 65 -24.08 -9.90 25.63
CA GLY A 65 -25.42 -9.52 25.20
C GLY A 65 -25.81 -8.06 25.43
N LYS A 66 -24.88 -7.16 25.81
CA LYS A 66 -25.19 -5.75 26.15
C LYS A 66 -25.80 -4.94 24.99
N TYR A 67 -25.53 -5.30 23.73
CA TYR A 67 -25.96 -4.57 22.53
C TYR A 67 -26.74 -5.45 21.54
N SER A 68 -27.32 -6.53 22.04
CA SER A 68 -28.06 -7.50 21.22
C SER A 68 -29.54 -7.46 21.57
N LEU A 69 -30.38 -7.82 20.61
CA LEU A 69 -31.80 -8.04 20.87
C LEU A 69 -31.97 -9.15 21.94
N GLU A 70 -33.02 -9.08 22.75
CA GLU A 70 -33.26 -10.04 23.83
C GLU A 70 -33.36 -11.49 23.31
N GLU A 71 -33.92 -11.65 22.12
CA GLU A 71 -34.12 -12.91 21.40
C GLU A 71 -32.90 -13.40 20.60
N ALA A 72 -31.79 -12.64 20.59
CA ALA A 72 -30.58 -13.05 19.90
C ALA A 72 -29.92 -14.27 20.57
N SER A 73 -29.66 -15.29 19.77
CA SER A 73 -28.94 -16.50 20.17
C SER A 73 -27.49 -16.19 20.58
N LEU A 74 -26.88 -17.09 21.36
CA LEU A 74 -25.47 -16.96 21.74
C LEU A 74 -24.55 -16.94 20.51
N GLU A 75 -24.86 -17.71 19.46
CA GLU A 75 -24.10 -17.70 18.21
C GLU A 75 -24.15 -16.33 17.51
N GLU A 76 -25.32 -15.69 17.43
CA GLU A 76 -25.47 -14.35 16.84
C GLU A 76 -24.70 -13.29 17.64
N LYS A 77 -24.71 -13.38 18.97
CA LYS A 77 -23.92 -12.50 19.85
C LYS A 77 -22.42 -12.66 19.62
N LEU A 78 -21.94 -13.90 19.49
CA LEU A 78 -20.53 -14.20 19.25
C LEU A 78 -20.08 -13.79 17.84
N ASP A 79 -20.91 -14.03 16.81
CA ASP A 79 -20.63 -13.59 15.43
C ASP A 79 -20.48 -12.06 15.38
N LEU A 80 -21.44 -11.33 15.96
CA LEU A 80 -21.38 -9.87 16.04
C LEU A 80 -20.15 -9.39 16.82
N ALA A 81 -19.84 -10.01 17.96
CA ALA A 81 -18.69 -9.64 18.80
C ALA A 81 -17.37 -9.78 18.05
N VAL A 82 -17.14 -10.91 17.36
CA VAL A 82 -15.89 -11.14 16.60
C VAL A 82 -15.78 -10.15 15.44
N ARG A 83 -16.88 -9.89 14.73
CA ARG A 83 -16.89 -8.93 13.62
C ARG A 83 -16.62 -7.50 14.08
N VAL A 84 -17.26 -7.05 15.15
CA VAL A 84 -17.06 -5.70 15.71
C VAL A 84 -15.64 -5.54 16.23
N GLY A 85 -15.10 -6.53 16.93
CA GLY A 85 -13.70 -6.52 17.36
C GLY A 85 -12.74 -6.39 16.19
N LEU A 86 -12.94 -7.18 15.13
CA LEU A 86 -12.12 -7.08 13.92
C LEU A 86 -12.29 -5.72 13.23
N ALA A 87 -13.51 -5.16 13.19
CA ALA A 87 -13.77 -3.85 12.62
C ALA A 87 -13.02 -2.74 13.36
N ILE A 88 -12.96 -2.79 14.69
CA ILE A 88 -12.17 -1.83 15.48
C ILE A 88 -10.68 -1.96 15.17
N VAL A 89 -10.14 -3.18 15.20
CA VAL A 89 -8.72 -3.45 14.94
C VAL A 89 -8.29 -3.03 13.53
N THR A 90 -9.17 -3.22 12.55
CA THR A 90 -8.98 -2.80 11.14
C THR A 90 -9.49 -1.38 10.86
N GLU A 91 -9.75 -0.58 11.90
CA GLU A 91 -10.16 0.82 11.83
C GLU A 91 -11.46 1.10 11.03
N GLY A 92 -12.26 0.06 10.78
CA GLY A 92 -13.48 0.14 9.99
C GLY A 92 -13.24 0.54 8.53
N VAL A 93 -12.01 0.36 8.01
CA VAL A 93 -11.65 0.73 6.63
C VAL A 93 -11.55 -0.47 5.68
N THR A 94 -11.64 -1.69 6.20
CA THR A 94 -11.56 -2.92 5.41
C THR A 94 -12.91 -3.62 5.30
N ILE A 95 -13.06 -4.48 4.30
CA ILE A 95 -14.27 -5.30 4.14
C ILE A 95 -14.21 -6.61 4.93
N ALA A 96 -13.06 -6.91 5.56
CA ALA A 96 -12.85 -8.18 6.27
C ALA A 96 -13.86 -8.46 7.40
N PRO A 97 -14.31 -7.48 8.21
CA PRO A 97 -15.36 -7.71 9.21
C PRO A 97 -16.70 -8.17 8.60
N LEU A 98 -17.02 -7.70 7.39
CA LEU A 98 -18.28 -7.99 6.71
C LEU A 98 -18.21 -9.26 5.86
N GLN A 99 -17.13 -9.44 5.10
CA GLN A 99 -17.02 -10.48 4.06
C GLN A 99 -15.86 -11.46 4.30
N GLY A 100 -14.95 -11.15 5.21
CA GLY A 100 -13.81 -12.03 5.55
C GLY A 100 -14.19 -13.11 6.55
N ILE A 101 -15.13 -12.83 7.46
CA ILE A 101 -15.75 -13.83 8.34
C ILE A 101 -17.03 -14.32 7.67
N SER A 102 -17.07 -15.60 7.30
CA SER A 102 -18.23 -16.23 6.68
C SER A 102 -19.30 -16.54 7.72
N GLU A 103 -18.91 -17.26 8.78
CA GLU A 103 -19.80 -17.61 9.89
C GLU A 103 -18.98 -17.82 11.18
N VAL A 104 -19.60 -17.52 12.33
CA VAL A 104 -19.11 -17.94 13.66
C VAL A 104 -20.14 -18.91 14.25
N LYS A 105 -19.69 -20.08 14.70
CA LYS A 105 -20.56 -21.17 15.19
C LYS A 105 -20.06 -21.82 16.46
N ILE A 106 -20.99 -22.36 17.24
CA ILE A 106 -20.68 -23.24 18.35
C ILE A 106 -20.72 -24.67 17.83
N LYS A 107 -19.60 -25.39 17.97
CA LYS A 107 -19.46 -26.80 17.60
C LYS A 107 -19.06 -27.63 18.83
N LYS A 108 -19.10 -28.96 18.69
CA LYS A 108 -18.82 -29.90 19.79
C LYS A 108 -17.50 -30.65 19.64
N ASN A 109 -16.77 -30.77 20.74
CA ASN A 109 -15.65 -31.69 20.89
C ASN A 109 -16.13 -33.13 21.04
N LYS A 110 -15.19 -34.07 20.94
CA LYS A 110 -15.48 -35.51 21.13
C LYS A 110 -15.98 -35.82 22.54
N ASP A 111 -15.53 -35.05 23.53
CA ASP A 111 -16.01 -35.10 24.92
C ASP A 111 -17.40 -34.43 25.12
N GLY A 112 -18.01 -33.89 24.06
CA GLY A 112 -19.31 -33.22 24.08
C GLY A 112 -19.28 -31.75 24.47
N SER A 113 -18.12 -31.22 24.85
CA SER A 113 -17.96 -29.80 25.22
C SER A 113 -18.14 -28.86 24.03
N ASP A 114 -18.76 -27.70 24.29
CA ASP A 114 -19.01 -26.67 23.29
C ASP A 114 -17.80 -25.76 23.13
N TYR A 115 -17.37 -25.53 21.89
CA TYR A 115 -16.26 -24.64 21.54
C TYR A 115 -16.65 -23.69 20.39
N LEU A 116 -15.86 -22.62 20.20
CA LEU A 116 -16.09 -21.64 19.15
C LEU A 116 -15.33 -21.97 17.87
N SER A 117 -16.02 -21.84 16.74
CA SER A 117 -15.49 -22.00 15.38
C SER A 117 -15.65 -20.72 14.58
N VAL A 118 -14.60 -20.29 13.88
CA VAL A 118 -14.63 -19.09 13.01
C VAL A 118 -14.30 -19.51 11.59
N SER A 119 -15.30 -19.43 10.70
CA SER A 119 -15.15 -19.75 9.29
C SER A 119 -14.71 -18.54 8.47
N ILE A 120 -13.55 -18.64 7.83
CA ILE A 120 -12.91 -17.57 7.08
C ILE A 120 -13.14 -17.70 5.56
N ALA A 121 -13.37 -16.55 4.91
CA ALA A 121 -13.50 -16.42 3.47
C ALA A 121 -12.34 -15.61 2.85
N GLY A 122 -12.19 -15.71 1.52
CA GLY A 122 -11.12 -15.05 0.76
C GLY A 122 -10.95 -13.54 0.99
N PRO A 123 -12.01 -12.74 1.17
CA PRO A 123 -11.90 -11.30 1.46
C PRO A 123 -11.14 -10.95 2.75
N MET A 124 -10.91 -11.91 3.66
CA MET A 124 -10.09 -11.73 4.86
C MET A 124 -8.67 -11.22 4.55
N ARG A 125 -8.14 -11.51 3.34
CA ARG A 125 -6.86 -10.96 2.86
C ARG A 125 -6.77 -9.44 2.97
N SER A 126 -7.90 -8.72 2.90
CA SER A 126 -7.94 -7.26 2.99
C SER A 126 -7.64 -6.70 4.39
N ALA A 127 -7.78 -7.50 5.45
CA ALA A 127 -7.41 -7.08 6.80
C ALA A 127 -5.90 -6.87 6.97
N GLY A 128 -5.10 -7.64 6.23
CA GLY A 128 -3.67 -7.81 6.50
C GLY A 128 -3.41 -8.96 7.48
N GLY A 129 -2.18 -9.49 7.47
CA GLY A 129 -1.84 -10.72 8.21
C GLY A 129 -1.94 -10.56 9.73
N THR A 130 -1.54 -9.41 10.27
CA THR A 130 -1.56 -9.20 11.72
C THR A 130 -2.99 -9.07 12.24
N GLU A 131 -3.82 -8.27 11.58
CA GLU A 131 -5.21 -8.04 11.92
C GLU A 131 -6.05 -9.30 11.72
N SER A 132 -5.77 -10.09 10.67
CA SER A 132 -6.42 -11.39 10.47
C SER A 132 -6.08 -12.38 11.59
N ALA A 133 -4.84 -12.41 12.08
CA ALA A 133 -4.45 -13.25 13.21
C ALA A 133 -5.12 -12.80 14.53
N VAL A 134 -5.24 -11.49 14.75
CA VAL A 134 -5.95 -10.93 15.91
C VAL A 134 -7.43 -11.32 15.94
N THR A 135 -8.04 -11.66 14.80
CA THR A 135 -9.41 -12.23 14.76
C THR A 135 -9.51 -13.48 15.65
N MET A 136 -8.49 -14.34 15.63
CA MET A 136 -8.47 -15.55 16.46
C MET A 136 -8.26 -15.24 17.95
N LEU A 137 -7.50 -14.18 18.28
CA LEU A 137 -7.36 -13.69 19.65
C LEU A 137 -8.67 -13.13 20.20
N ILE A 138 -9.39 -12.35 19.38
CA ILE A 138 -10.71 -11.81 19.75
C ILE A 138 -11.69 -12.96 19.97
N ALA A 139 -11.72 -13.93 19.07
CA ALA A 139 -12.56 -15.13 19.20
C ALA A 139 -12.26 -15.90 20.49
N ASP A 140 -10.98 -16.08 20.83
CA ASP A 140 -10.56 -16.71 22.09
C ASP A 140 -10.98 -15.90 23.32
N HIS A 141 -10.91 -14.57 23.24
CA HIS A 141 -11.32 -13.69 24.33
C HIS A 141 -12.83 -13.78 24.58
N VAL A 142 -13.65 -13.72 23.54
CA VAL A 142 -15.12 -13.76 23.69
C VAL A 142 -15.61 -15.15 24.10
N ARG A 143 -15.02 -16.23 23.57
CA ARG A 143 -15.40 -17.60 23.96
C ARG A 143 -15.10 -17.89 25.43
N LYS A 144 -13.98 -17.39 25.95
CA LYS A 144 -13.68 -17.43 27.40
C LYS A 144 -14.71 -16.65 28.21
N ALA A 145 -15.11 -15.47 27.75
CA ALA A 145 -16.06 -14.62 28.47
C ALA A 145 -17.45 -15.27 28.63
N VAL A 146 -17.89 -16.07 27.67
CA VAL A 146 -19.18 -16.78 27.71
C VAL A 146 -19.06 -18.23 28.22
N GLY A 147 -17.86 -18.67 28.63
CA GLY A 147 -17.65 -19.99 29.25
C GLY A 147 -17.54 -21.17 28.27
N LEU A 148 -17.22 -20.95 27.00
CA LEU A 148 -16.97 -22.02 26.03
C LEU A 148 -15.60 -22.67 26.22
N SER A 149 -15.55 -23.99 26.03
CA SER A 149 -14.33 -24.80 26.10
C SER A 149 -13.35 -24.50 24.97
N LYS A 150 -12.10 -24.97 25.12
CA LYS A 150 -11.11 -24.91 24.05
C LYS A 150 -11.47 -25.88 22.92
N TYR A 151 -11.19 -25.48 21.69
CA TYR A 151 -11.11 -26.39 20.56
C TYR A 151 -10.06 -27.48 20.82
N GLN A 152 -10.38 -28.72 20.46
CA GLN A 152 -9.47 -29.86 20.50
C GLN A 152 -9.25 -30.35 19.06
N ALA A 153 -8.06 -30.07 18.52
CA ALA A 153 -7.65 -30.55 17.20
C ALA A 153 -7.53 -32.07 17.18
N ASP A 154 -7.70 -32.65 15.99
CA ASP A 154 -7.57 -34.07 15.69
C ASP A 154 -8.50 -34.97 16.53
N SER A 155 -9.61 -34.39 17.00
CA SER A 155 -10.58 -35.10 17.85
C SER A 155 -11.33 -36.20 17.11
N PHE A 156 -11.67 -35.95 15.85
CA PHE A 156 -12.49 -36.85 15.03
C PHE A 156 -11.71 -37.41 13.82
N ASP A 157 -10.93 -36.57 13.16
CA ASP A 157 -10.18 -36.85 11.93
C ASP A 157 -8.83 -36.12 11.98
N ASP A 158 -7.91 -36.39 11.05
CA ASP A 158 -6.61 -35.69 10.93
C ASP A 158 -6.76 -34.26 10.37
N GLU A 159 -7.14 -33.32 11.23
CA GLU A 159 -7.34 -31.89 10.95
C GLU A 159 -6.01 -31.19 10.69
N THR A 160 -4.95 -31.52 11.43
CA THR A 160 -3.61 -30.95 11.23
C THR A 160 -3.02 -31.36 9.88
N GLY A 161 -3.10 -32.65 9.52
CA GLY A 161 -2.69 -33.18 8.22
C GLY A 161 -3.48 -32.57 7.06
N ARG A 162 -4.78 -32.33 7.25
CA ARG A 162 -5.63 -31.61 6.28
C ARG A 162 -5.11 -30.20 6.01
N PHE A 163 -4.72 -29.44 7.04
CA PHE A 163 -4.16 -28.09 6.85
C PHE A 163 -2.82 -28.11 6.11
N VAL A 164 -1.95 -29.09 6.39
CA VAL A 164 -0.69 -29.28 5.66
C VAL A 164 -0.97 -29.55 4.19
N GLU A 165 -1.84 -30.52 3.87
CA GLU A 165 -2.19 -30.86 2.49
C GLU A 165 -2.76 -29.66 1.73
N GLU A 166 -3.76 -28.97 2.30
CA GLU A 166 -4.37 -27.80 1.68
C GLU A 166 -3.34 -26.69 1.40
N LEU A 167 -2.43 -26.44 2.34
CA LEU A 167 -1.42 -25.39 2.19
C LEU A 167 -0.42 -25.71 1.07
N ARG A 168 0.03 -26.96 0.97
CA ARG A 168 0.95 -27.39 -0.10
C ARG A 168 0.27 -27.40 -1.47
N ILE A 169 -1.00 -27.77 -1.55
CA ILE A 169 -1.79 -27.63 -2.79
C ILE A 169 -1.92 -26.16 -3.16
N TYR A 170 -2.22 -25.28 -2.19
CA TYR A 170 -2.36 -23.84 -2.45
C TYR A 170 -1.06 -23.22 -3.00
N GLU A 171 0.09 -23.51 -2.38
CA GLU A 171 1.41 -23.05 -2.85
C GLU A 171 1.72 -23.51 -4.28
N ARG A 172 1.32 -24.73 -4.63
CA ARG A 172 1.58 -25.31 -5.96
C ARG A 172 0.63 -24.79 -7.04
N GLU A 173 -0.66 -24.68 -6.74
CA GLU A 173 -1.72 -24.53 -7.75
C GLU A 173 -2.42 -23.16 -7.72
N ALA A 174 -2.55 -22.51 -6.55
CA ALA A 174 -3.39 -21.32 -6.38
C ALA A 174 -2.58 -20.02 -6.33
N GLY A 175 -1.52 -20.01 -5.54
CA GLY A 175 -0.62 -18.87 -5.47
C GLY A 175 0.28 -18.88 -4.24
N ASN A 176 1.10 -17.84 -4.13
CA ASN A 176 2.12 -17.77 -3.09
C ASN A 176 1.59 -17.09 -1.83
N PHE A 177 2.01 -17.62 -0.69
CA PHE A 177 1.93 -16.94 0.60
C PHE A 177 3.06 -15.89 0.74
N GLN A 178 2.98 -15.05 1.76
CA GLN A 178 4.05 -14.10 2.09
C GLN A 178 5.24 -14.80 2.75
N PHE A 179 5.02 -15.96 3.35
CA PHE A 179 6.02 -16.76 4.05
C PHE A 179 5.93 -18.20 3.56
N HIS A 180 7.09 -18.79 3.32
CA HIS A 180 7.18 -20.23 3.28
C HIS A 180 7.36 -20.73 4.72
N ILE A 181 6.51 -21.65 5.15
CA ILE A 181 6.44 -22.14 6.53
C ILE A 181 6.63 -23.65 6.55
N LEU A 182 7.15 -24.17 7.66
CA LEU A 182 7.39 -25.60 7.84
C LEU A 182 6.09 -26.35 8.17
N ASP A 183 6.01 -27.62 7.79
CA ASP A 183 4.87 -28.50 8.16
C ASP A 183 4.75 -28.64 9.69
N GLU A 184 5.87 -28.71 10.41
CA GLU A 184 5.91 -28.77 11.87
C GLU A 184 5.22 -27.56 12.52
N ASP A 185 5.43 -26.35 11.99
CA ASP A 185 4.80 -25.14 12.52
C ASP A 185 3.29 -25.14 12.24
N ILE A 186 2.86 -25.63 11.08
CA ILE A 186 1.43 -25.77 10.74
C ILE A 186 0.74 -26.66 11.76
N ILE A 187 1.31 -27.85 11.99
CA ILE A 187 0.79 -28.83 12.95
C ILE A 187 0.78 -28.21 14.35
N HIS A 188 1.89 -27.61 14.80
CA HIS A 188 1.98 -27.00 16.12
C HIS A 188 0.93 -25.92 16.35
N VAL A 189 0.69 -25.04 15.36
CA VAL A 189 -0.33 -23.99 15.49
C VAL A 189 -1.72 -24.58 15.58
N ILE A 190 -2.11 -25.43 14.62
CA ILE A 190 -3.48 -25.99 14.59
C ILE A 190 -3.78 -26.80 15.86
N SER A 191 -2.81 -27.57 16.35
CA SER A 191 -2.95 -28.36 17.57
C SER A 191 -3.15 -27.54 18.84
N ASN A 192 -2.62 -26.31 18.90
CA ASN A 192 -2.68 -25.46 20.09
C ASN A 192 -3.73 -24.34 20.01
N LEU A 193 -4.40 -24.17 18.87
CA LEU A 193 -5.41 -23.12 18.72
C LEU A 193 -6.60 -23.36 19.68
N PRO A 194 -7.01 -22.36 20.49
CA PRO A 194 -8.14 -22.52 21.40
C PRO A 194 -9.51 -22.36 20.72
N VAL A 195 -9.53 -21.91 19.47
CA VAL A 195 -10.71 -21.68 18.63
C VAL A 195 -10.44 -22.35 17.28
N GLU A 196 -11.41 -23.08 16.75
CA GLU A 196 -11.26 -23.72 15.44
C GLU A 196 -11.14 -22.66 14.34
N LEU A 197 -10.04 -22.73 13.59
CA LEU A 197 -9.89 -22.01 12.33
C LEU A 197 -10.57 -22.83 11.22
N ASP A 198 -11.74 -22.38 10.78
CA ASP A 198 -12.48 -23.02 9.68
C ASP A 198 -12.48 -22.12 8.43
N GLY A 199 -13.04 -22.57 7.32
CA GLY A 199 -13.13 -21.77 6.11
C GLY A 199 -14.10 -22.30 5.06
N VAL A 200 -14.47 -21.43 4.13
CA VAL A 200 -15.26 -21.78 2.95
C VAL A 200 -14.34 -22.17 1.79
N ASP A 201 -14.88 -22.88 0.80
CA ASP A 201 -14.17 -23.19 -0.43
C ASP A 201 -13.89 -21.91 -1.23
N THR A 202 -12.63 -21.52 -1.32
CA THR A 202 -12.22 -20.32 -2.06
C THR A 202 -11.55 -20.64 -3.39
N ASP A 203 -10.99 -21.84 -3.50
CA ASP A 203 -10.19 -22.26 -4.64
C ASP A 203 -10.76 -23.57 -5.22
N PRO A 204 -10.69 -23.78 -6.55
CA PRO A 204 -11.35 -24.91 -7.20
C PRO A 204 -10.63 -26.25 -6.99
N TYR A 205 -9.48 -26.25 -6.30
CA TYR A 205 -8.64 -27.43 -6.10
C TYR A 205 -9.17 -28.31 -4.98
N GLU A 206 -9.25 -29.61 -5.24
CA GLU A 206 -9.66 -30.61 -4.25
C GLU A 206 -8.45 -31.21 -3.54
N VAL A 207 -8.63 -31.55 -2.26
CA VAL A 207 -7.69 -32.39 -1.53
C VAL A 207 -7.77 -33.84 -2.00
N VAL A 208 -6.74 -34.63 -1.75
CA VAL A 208 -6.65 -36.03 -2.18
C VAL A 208 -6.85 -36.97 -1.01
N ASN A 209 -6.14 -36.74 0.09
CA ASN A 209 -6.08 -37.69 1.22
C ASN A 209 -7.21 -37.44 2.23
N HIS A 210 -7.46 -36.19 2.59
CA HIS A 210 -8.35 -35.85 3.70
C HIS A 210 -9.78 -35.47 3.23
N LYS A 211 -10.46 -36.33 2.47
CA LYS A 211 -11.84 -36.09 1.99
C LYS A 211 -12.90 -36.50 3.00
N GLY A 212 -14.06 -35.82 2.98
CA GLY A 212 -15.25 -36.22 3.73
C GLY A 212 -15.13 -36.11 5.25
N MET A 213 -14.32 -35.17 5.75
CA MET A 213 -14.07 -35.00 7.18
C MET A 213 -15.32 -34.55 7.96
N THR A 214 -15.38 -34.87 9.25
CA THR A 214 -16.56 -34.66 10.10
C THR A 214 -16.90 -33.18 10.29
N ARG A 215 -15.88 -32.34 10.55
CA ARG A 215 -16.06 -30.90 10.85
C ARG A 215 -15.88 -29.98 9.65
N ILE A 216 -15.09 -30.41 8.66
CA ILE A 216 -14.74 -29.63 7.47
C ILE A 216 -15.71 -29.98 6.35
N LYS A 217 -16.61 -29.05 6.03
CA LYS A 217 -17.76 -29.28 5.13
C LYS A 217 -17.42 -29.38 3.63
N THR A 218 -16.16 -29.20 3.26
CA THR A 218 -15.73 -29.13 1.86
C THR A 218 -14.47 -29.95 1.63
N ASP A 219 -14.38 -30.57 0.46
CA ASP A 219 -13.17 -31.28 -0.02
C ASP A 219 -12.25 -30.37 -0.84
N ARG A 220 -12.53 -29.06 -0.87
CA ARG A 220 -11.73 -28.07 -1.58
C ARG A 220 -10.85 -27.24 -0.65
N VAL A 221 -9.84 -26.63 -1.24
CA VAL A 221 -8.89 -25.75 -0.56
C VAL A 221 -9.57 -24.49 -0.02
N ARG A 222 -9.31 -24.19 1.26
CA ARG A 222 -9.86 -23.05 2.01
C ARG A 222 -8.82 -21.94 2.15
N GLY A 223 -8.42 -21.34 1.04
CA GLY A 223 -7.39 -20.31 0.95
C GLY A 223 -7.57 -19.11 1.90
N GLY A 224 -8.80 -18.76 2.28
CA GLY A 224 -9.07 -17.77 3.33
C GLY A 224 -8.47 -18.15 4.69
N ALA A 225 -8.78 -19.36 5.17
CA ALA A 225 -8.26 -19.91 6.41
C ALA A 225 -6.73 -20.08 6.37
N LEU A 226 -6.22 -20.62 5.26
CA LEU A 226 -4.77 -20.80 5.07
C LEU A 226 -3.98 -19.48 5.15
N ARG A 227 -4.57 -18.36 4.71
CA ARG A 227 -3.93 -17.04 4.84
C ARG A 227 -3.89 -16.56 6.29
N VAL A 228 -4.95 -16.78 7.07
CA VAL A 228 -4.95 -16.47 8.51
C VAL A 228 -3.88 -17.27 9.22
N LEU A 229 -3.72 -18.55 8.86
CA LEU A 229 -2.68 -19.43 9.39
C LEU A 229 -1.27 -18.98 9.00
N ASN A 230 -0.98 -18.90 7.70
CA ASN A 230 0.37 -18.66 7.18
C ASN A 230 0.79 -17.19 7.29
N ASP A 231 0.04 -16.27 6.64
CA ASP A 231 0.40 -14.85 6.58
C ASP A 231 0.18 -14.15 7.94
N GLY A 232 -0.68 -14.74 8.79
CA GLY A 232 -1.09 -14.23 10.09
C GLY A 232 -0.42 -14.93 11.27
N LEU A 233 -1.02 -16.01 11.78
CA LEU A 233 -0.62 -16.66 13.04
C LEU A 233 0.87 -17.01 13.06
N ILE A 234 1.36 -17.69 12.01
CA ILE A 234 2.76 -18.12 11.91
C ILE A 234 3.64 -16.96 11.44
N GLY A 235 3.31 -16.34 10.30
CA GLY A 235 4.12 -15.27 9.69
C GLY A 235 4.18 -13.97 10.49
N ARG A 236 3.33 -13.78 11.52
CA ARG A 236 3.34 -12.62 12.42
C ARG A 236 3.48 -12.99 13.89
N ALA A 237 3.88 -14.21 14.23
CA ALA A 237 4.00 -14.69 15.60
C ALA A 237 4.72 -13.69 16.54
N LYS A 238 5.88 -13.14 16.14
CA LYS A 238 6.62 -12.14 16.92
C LYS A 238 5.81 -10.86 17.21
N LYS A 239 5.07 -10.33 16.23
CA LYS A 239 4.21 -9.15 16.42
C LYS A 239 2.98 -9.52 17.26
N LEU A 240 2.45 -10.73 17.09
CA LEU A 240 1.30 -11.24 17.82
C LEU A 240 1.61 -11.44 19.31
N LEU A 241 2.80 -11.99 19.65
CA LEU A 241 3.27 -12.14 21.04
C LEU A 241 3.35 -10.79 21.78
N LYS A 242 3.86 -9.74 21.13
CA LYS A 242 3.83 -8.38 21.72
C LYS A 242 2.41 -7.89 21.99
N ARG A 243 1.47 -8.18 21.08
CA ARG A 243 0.05 -7.84 21.24
C ARG A 243 -0.58 -8.64 22.39
N ILE A 244 -0.32 -9.94 22.49
CA ILE A 244 -0.78 -10.82 23.57
C ILE A 244 -0.33 -10.31 24.94
N GLN A 245 0.94 -9.91 25.06
CA GLN A 245 1.49 -9.29 26.27
C GLN A 245 0.79 -7.97 26.61
N LEU A 246 0.59 -7.09 25.62
CA LEU A 246 -0.12 -5.83 25.79
C LEU A 246 -1.56 -6.04 26.29
N TYR A 247 -2.21 -7.12 25.85
CA TYR A 247 -3.61 -7.40 26.18
C TYR A 247 -3.80 -8.26 27.43
N ASN A 248 -2.70 -8.73 28.04
CA ASN A 248 -2.72 -9.69 29.14
C ASN A 248 -3.60 -10.92 28.82
N LEU A 249 -3.41 -11.50 27.63
CA LEU A 249 -4.12 -12.71 27.20
C LEU A 249 -3.27 -13.96 27.52
N ASP A 250 -3.84 -14.90 28.26
CA ASP A 250 -3.15 -16.15 28.61
C ASP A 250 -3.44 -17.29 27.62
N GLY A 251 -2.50 -18.24 27.49
CA GLY A 251 -2.69 -19.50 26.76
C GLY A 251 -2.24 -19.46 25.29
N TRP A 252 -1.40 -18.48 24.94
CA TRP A 252 -0.81 -18.28 23.61
C TRP A 252 0.72 -18.30 23.64
N GLU A 253 1.33 -18.73 24.74
CA GLU A 253 2.77 -18.75 24.97
C GLU A 253 3.50 -19.65 23.96
N TRP A 254 2.83 -20.71 23.50
CA TRP A 254 3.31 -21.67 22.50
C TRP A 254 3.65 -21.05 21.14
N LEU A 255 3.18 -19.84 20.83
CA LEU A 255 3.59 -19.11 19.62
C LEU A 255 5.09 -18.75 19.63
N ALA A 256 5.73 -18.71 20.80
CA ALA A 256 7.17 -18.46 20.93
C ALA A 256 8.02 -19.66 20.46
N ASP A 257 7.43 -20.86 20.39
CA ASP A 257 8.13 -22.11 20.06
C ASP A 257 8.24 -22.35 18.53
N LEU A 258 7.65 -21.47 17.72
CA LEU A 258 7.63 -21.60 16.26
C LEU A 258 9.03 -21.43 15.65
N LYS A 259 9.42 -22.38 14.79
CA LYS A 259 10.75 -22.42 14.17
C LYS A 259 10.79 -21.60 12.87
N GLY A 260 9.70 -21.59 12.10
CA GLY A 260 9.63 -20.99 10.76
C GLY A 260 9.36 -19.49 10.70
N ALA A 261 9.25 -18.80 11.84
CA ALA A 261 9.11 -17.34 11.91
C ALA A 261 10.46 -16.60 12.08
N VAL A 262 11.58 -17.30 11.88
CA VAL A 262 12.89 -16.70 11.82
C VAL A 262 13.10 -16.25 10.36
N GLN A 263 13.13 -14.92 10.13
CA GLN A 263 14.05 -14.39 9.12
C GLN A 263 15.44 -14.87 9.56
N THR A 264 15.86 -16.06 9.13
CA THR A 264 17.16 -16.63 9.49
C THR A 264 18.21 -15.72 8.90
N GLY A 265 18.77 -14.88 9.77
CA GLY A 265 19.90 -14.01 9.48
C GLY A 265 21.24 -14.75 9.53
N ASP A 266 21.27 -16.07 9.39
CA ASP A 266 22.49 -16.87 9.59
C ASP A 266 22.83 -17.86 8.46
N ASP A 267 22.10 -17.89 7.34
CA ASP A 267 22.54 -18.62 6.13
C ASP A 267 22.90 -17.63 5.01
N GLN A 268 24.16 -17.15 5.03
CA GLN A 268 25.04 -16.55 3.99
C GLN A 268 24.50 -15.76 2.76
N GLU A 269 23.21 -15.44 2.65
CA GLU A 269 22.68 -14.51 1.65
C GLU A 269 21.42 -13.83 2.18
N ASP A 270 21.51 -12.53 2.49
CA ASP A 270 20.40 -11.74 3.03
C ASP A 270 19.14 -11.90 2.15
N ALA A 271 18.00 -12.21 2.77
CA ALA A 271 16.70 -12.31 2.10
C ALA A 271 16.38 -11.06 1.28
N ALA A 272 16.90 -9.88 1.66
CA ALA A 272 16.82 -8.68 0.85
C ALA A 272 17.59 -8.80 -0.48
N THR A 273 18.80 -9.35 -0.45
CA THR A 273 19.63 -9.62 -1.64
C THR A 273 18.97 -10.65 -2.57
N LYS A 274 18.39 -11.72 -2.02
CA LYS A 274 17.63 -12.71 -2.80
C LYS A 274 16.42 -12.09 -3.50
N ARG A 275 15.67 -11.22 -2.80
CA ARG A 275 14.53 -10.47 -3.38
C ARG A 275 14.94 -9.55 -4.52
N MET A 276 16.14 -8.98 -4.48
CA MET A 276 16.64 -8.14 -5.57
C MET A 276 17.02 -8.96 -6.80
N ARG A 277 17.43 -10.24 -6.62
CA ARG A 277 17.82 -11.13 -7.72
C ARG A 277 16.66 -11.85 -8.42
N GLU A 278 15.48 -11.94 -7.80
CA GLU A 278 14.28 -12.45 -8.46
C GLU A 278 13.80 -11.47 -9.55
N VAL A 279 14.42 -11.48 -10.72
CA VAL A 279 14.07 -10.57 -11.81
C VAL A 279 12.84 -11.08 -12.54
N ILE A 280 11.75 -10.31 -12.48
CA ILE A 280 10.59 -10.50 -13.36
C ILE A 280 10.84 -9.65 -14.62
N THR A 281 10.54 -10.20 -15.81
CA THR A 281 10.69 -9.48 -17.08
C THR A 281 10.06 -8.08 -17.02
N GLY A 282 10.82 -7.06 -17.39
CA GLY A 282 10.39 -5.65 -17.37
C GLY A 282 10.55 -4.95 -16.01
N ARG A 283 11.11 -5.60 -14.98
CA ARG A 283 11.39 -5.00 -13.67
C ARG A 283 12.89 -4.96 -13.40
N SER A 284 13.53 -3.90 -13.87
CA SER A 284 14.97 -3.70 -13.73
C SER A 284 15.40 -3.53 -12.27
N VAL A 285 16.59 -4.02 -11.96
CA VAL A 285 17.31 -3.73 -10.71
C VAL A 285 18.16 -2.49 -10.97
N LEU A 286 17.93 -1.44 -10.20
CA LEU A 286 18.65 -0.18 -10.31
C LEU A 286 19.91 -0.18 -9.45
N SER A 287 19.83 -0.74 -8.25
CA SER A 287 20.97 -0.83 -7.32
C SER A 287 20.90 -2.10 -6.48
N MET A 288 22.08 -2.56 -6.02
CA MET A 288 22.21 -3.68 -5.10
C MET A 288 22.55 -3.19 -3.70
N PRO A 289 22.07 -3.87 -2.63
CA PRO A 289 22.41 -3.54 -1.25
C PRO A 289 23.93 -3.43 -1.03
N ASN A 290 24.37 -2.40 -0.31
CA ASN A 290 25.77 -2.16 0.07
C ASN A 290 26.77 -2.13 -1.11
N LYS A 291 26.28 -1.94 -2.35
CA LYS A 291 27.15 -1.83 -3.52
C LYS A 291 27.48 -0.36 -3.82
N LEU A 292 28.77 -0.05 -3.88
CA LEU A 292 29.26 1.27 -4.30
C LEU A 292 28.68 1.66 -5.67
N GLY A 293 28.26 2.92 -5.79
CA GLY A 293 27.64 3.44 -7.00
C GLY A 293 26.11 3.30 -7.06
N GLY A 294 25.51 2.55 -6.11
CA GLY A 294 24.06 2.52 -5.94
C GLY A 294 23.49 3.81 -5.34
N PHE A 295 22.23 3.77 -4.92
CA PHE A 295 21.60 4.91 -4.27
C PHE A 295 22.14 5.08 -2.85
N ARG A 296 22.81 6.20 -2.59
CA ARG A 296 23.30 6.53 -1.25
C ARG A 296 22.12 6.94 -0.36
N LEU A 297 21.98 6.31 0.80
CA LEU A 297 20.98 6.73 1.77
C LEU A 297 21.25 8.16 2.26
N ARG A 298 20.23 9.01 2.19
CA ARG A 298 20.16 10.30 2.89
C ARG A 298 18.90 10.30 3.73
N TYR A 299 19.04 10.54 5.03
CA TYR A 299 17.86 10.70 5.88
C TYR A 299 17.22 12.06 5.64
N GLY A 300 15.91 12.08 5.53
CA GLY A 300 15.15 13.33 5.48
C GLY A 300 13.75 13.15 4.93
N ARG A 301 13.00 14.25 4.94
CA ARG A 301 11.62 14.28 4.49
C ARG A 301 11.39 15.56 3.69
N ALA A 302 11.10 15.42 2.41
CA ALA A 302 10.64 16.49 1.55
C ALA A 302 9.10 16.59 1.64
N CYS A 303 8.55 17.65 1.05
CA CYS A 303 7.10 17.89 1.04
C CYS A 303 6.28 16.74 0.42
N ASN A 304 6.89 15.92 -0.42
CA ASN A 304 6.28 14.81 -1.15
C ASN A 304 6.86 13.42 -0.78
N THR A 305 7.56 13.30 0.35
CA THR A 305 8.15 12.04 0.84
C THR A 305 7.73 11.69 2.28
N GLY A 306 8.13 10.50 2.75
CA GLY A 306 7.62 9.85 3.95
C GLY A 306 6.36 9.03 3.64
N PHE A 307 5.76 8.37 4.65
CA PHE A 307 4.61 7.48 4.43
C PHE A 307 4.89 6.42 3.34
N ALA A 308 6.07 5.80 3.42
CA ALA A 308 6.61 4.89 2.41
C ALA A 308 6.80 5.49 1.00
N ALA A 309 6.93 6.81 0.87
CA ALA A 309 7.44 7.46 -0.34
C ALA A 309 8.88 7.94 -0.14
N VAL A 310 9.74 7.68 -1.12
CA VAL A 310 11.16 8.02 -1.10
C VAL A 310 11.49 9.05 -2.17
N GLY A 311 12.44 9.93 -1.88
CA GLY A 311 12.90 10.94 -2.82
C GLY A 311 14.06 10.42 -3.66
N ILE A 312 13.99 10.61 -4.97
CA ILE A 312 15.09 10.38 -5.91
C ILE A 312 15.25 11.63 -6.77
N HIS A 313 16.48 11.95 -7.18
CA HIS A 313 16.70 13.10 -8.06
C HIS A 313 15.97 12.91 -9.41
N PRO A 314 15.18 13.89 -9.89
CA PRO A 314 14.35 13.75 -11.10
C PRO A 314 15.13 13.35 -12.36
N ILE A 315 16.40 13.74 -12.46
CA ILE A 315 17.23 13.38 -13.62
C ILE A 315 17.39 11.86 -13.81
N ILE A 316 17.26 11.06 -12.76
CA ILE A 316 17.32 9.60 -12.88
C ILE A 316 16.23 9.09 -13.83
N ALA A 317 15.04 9.68 -13.79
CA ALA A 317 13.97 9.29 -14.70
C ALA A 317 14.36 9.53 -16.16
N GLU A 318 14.97 10.69 -16.45
CA GLU A 318 15.41 11.05 -17.79
C GLU A 318 16.51 10.12 -18.30
N ILE A 319 17.59 9.93 -17.54
CA ILE A 319 18.75 9.13 -18.01
C ILE A 319 18.47 7.63 -18.02
N LEU A 320 17.41 7.16 -17.33
CA LEU A 320 16.93 5.78 -17.36
C LEU A 320 15.65 5.61 -18.21
N ASP A 321 15.41 6.48 -19.18
CA ASP A 321 14.30 6.37 -20.14
C ASP A 321 12.91 6.17 -19.51
N HIS A 322 12.66 6.88 -18.42
CA HIS A 322 11.42 6.83 -17.62
C HIS A 322 11.05 5.42 -17.13
N THR A 323 12.05 4.55 -16.94
CA THR A 323 11.81 3.26 -16.25
C THR A 323 11.31 3.50 -14.82
N ILE A 324 11.62 4.67 -14.24
CA ILE A 324 10.95 5.20 -13.04
C ILE A 324 10.30 6.55 -13.34
N ALA A 325 9.16 6.79 -12.71
CA ALA A 325 8.41 8.02 -12.72
C ALA A 325 7.86 8.31 -11.31
N VAL A 326 7.28 9.49 -11.11
CA VAL A 326 6.52 9.79 -9.88
C VAL A 326 5.38 8.79 -9.75
N GLY A 327 5.27 8.14 -8.59
CA GLY A 327 4.26 7.11 -8.36
C GLY A 327 4.71 5.70 -8.74
N THR A 328 5.86 5.51 -9.40
CA THR A 328 6.38 4.17 -9.63
C THR A 328 6.69 3.52 -8.27
N GLN A 329 6.12 2.34 -8.01
CA GLN A 329 6.47 1.55 -6.85
C GLN A 329 7.82 0.88 -7.09
N ILE A 330 8.75 1.07 -6.17
CA ILE A 330 10.00 0.33 -6.08
C ILE A 330 9.98 -0.66 -4.90
N LYS A 331 10.87 -1.64 -4.96
CA LYS A 331 11.22 -2.57 -3.89
C LYS A 331 12.57 -2.13 -3.36
N ILE A 332 12.63 -1.98 -2.03
CA ILE A 332 13.85 -1.64 -1.31
C ILE A 332 14.23 -2.77 -0.34
N ASP A 333 15.50 -2.83 0.04
CA ASP A 333 16.02 -3.74 1.05
C ASP A 333 15.73 -3.25 2.47
N ILE A 334 15.91 -1.94 2.71
CA ILE A 334 15.74 -1.24 3.98
C ILE A 334 15.08 0.14 3.71
N PRO A 335 14.25 0.69 4.62
CA PRO A 335 13.75 0.09 5.86
C PRO A 335 12.54 -0.84 5.67
N GLY A 336 11.84 -0.73 4.53
CA GLY A 336 10.60 -1.46 4.23
C GLY A 336 10.72 -2.38 3.02
N LYS A 337 9.63 -3.07 2.65
CA LYS A 337 9.61 -3.97 1.48
C LYS A 337 9.35 -3.27 0.14
N GLY A 338 9.02 -1.98 0.17
CA GLY A 338 8.76 -1.21 -1.02
C GLY A 338 8.35 0.21 -0.67
N ALA A 339 8.54 1.08 -1.64
CA ALA A 339 8.25 2.49 -1.53
C ALA A 339 7.71 3.04 -2.85
N THR A 340 7.05 4.18 -2.79
CA THR A 340 6.65 4.96 -3.96
C THR A 340 7.73 6.00 -4.27
N VAL A 341 8.08 6.17 -5.54
CA VAL A 341 9.05 7.19 -5.95
C VAL A 341 8.39 8.56 -6.00
N ALA A 342 9.05 9.53 -5.38
CA ALA A 342 8.83 10.96 -5.54
C ALA A 342 10.12 11.63 -5.99
N PHE A 343 10.01 12.79 -6.66
CA PHE A 343 11.18 13.54 -7.10
C PHE A 343 11.53 14.66 -6.13
N VAL A 344 12.83 14.75 -5.83
CA VAL A 344 13.43 15.76 -4.97
C VAL A 344 14.70 16.25 -5.67
N ASP A 345 14.71 17.51 -6.10
CA ASP A 345 15.81 18.12 -6.86
C ASP A 345 16.90 18.74 -5.98
N SER A 346 16.69 18.81 -4.67
CA SER A 346 17.66 19.34 -3.71
C SER A 346 18.71 18.32 -3.23
N ILE A 347 18.54 17.03 -3.53
CA ILE A 347 19.47 15.96 -3.11
C ILE A 347 20.56 15.70 -4.14
N GLU A 348 21.61 14.96 -3.78
CA GLU A 348 22.78 14.80 -4.65
C GLU A 348 22.43 14.04 -5.94
N PRO A 349 22.70 14.63 -7.13
CA PRO A 349 22.41 14.01 -8.43
C PRO A 349 23.49 12.96 -8.80
N PRO A 350 23.28 12.22 -9.91
CA PRO A 350 24.20 11.18 -10.35
C PRO A 350 25.57 11.71 -10.81
N THR A 351 26.59 10.87 -10.67
CA THR A 351 27.91 11.04 -11.30
C THR A 351 28.06 10.01 -12.41
N VAL A 352 28.43 10.47 -13.61
CA VAL A 352 28.43 9.67 -14.83
C VAL A 352 29.76 9.77 -15.57
N ARG A 353 30.10 8.70 -16.29
CA ARG A 353 31.18 8.68 -17.27
C ARG A 353 30.59 8.83 -18.67
N LEU A 354 31.15 9.74 -19.44
CA LEU A 354 30.80 9.98 -20.83
C LEU A 354 31.55 9.03 -21.77
N LYS A 355 31.08 8.91 -23.01
CA LYS A 355 31.69 8.10 -24.08
C LYS A 355 33.13 8.48 -24.41
N ASN A 356 33.50 9.75 -24.18
CA ASN A 356 34.89 10.20 -24.31
C ASN A 356 35.78 9.80 -23.12
N GLY A 357 35.20 9.10 -22.13
CA GLY A 357 35.84 8.65 -20.91
C GLY A 357 35.84 9.68 -19.78
N SER A 358 35.48 10.95 -20.00
CA SER A 358 35.46 11.98 -18.95
C SER A 358 34.37 11.68 -17.91
N VAL A 359 34.61 12.05 -16.66
CA VAL A 359 33.65 11.89 -15.57
C VAL A 359 33.08 13.25 -15.22
N ILE A 360 31.76 13.33 -15.11
CA ILE A 360 31.06 14.55 -14.73
C ILE A 360 29.99 14.25 -13.69
N LYS A 361 29.79 15.21 -12.78
CA LYS A 361 28.64 15.22 -11.89
C LYS A 361 27.52 16.01 -12.58
N ILE A 362 26.33 15.42 -12.65
CA ILE A 362 25.17 16.10 -13.22
C ILE A 362 24.83 17.29 -12.30
N ARG A 363 24.41 18.42 -12.88
CA ARG A 363 24.13 19.65 -12.11
C ARG A 363 22.64 19.79 -11.81
N ASP A 364 21.83 19.62 -12.84
CA ASP A 364 20.39 19.74 -12.80
C ASP A 364 19.76 18.88 -13.90
N VAL A 365 18.42 18.92 -13.99
CA VAL A 365 17.66 18.16 -14.99
C VAL A 365 18.00 18.60 -16.41
N LYS A 366 18.22 19.89 -16.66
CA LYS A 366 18.50 20.40 -18.01
C LYS A 366 19.85 19.88 -18.51
N HIS A 367 20.88 20.03 -17.68
CA HIS A 367 22.23 19.54 -17.97
C HIS A 367 22.22 18.04 -18.23
N GLY A 368 21.50 17.26 -17.42
CA GLY A 368 21.44 15.81 -17.61
C GLY A 368 20.72 15.38 -18.90
N ILE A 369 19.70 16.12 -19.35
CA ILE A 369 19.03 15.88 -20.64
C ILE A 369 20.00 16.14 -21.81
N GLU A 370 20.77 17.22 -21.75
CA GLU A 370 21.75 17.60 -22.79
C GLU A 370 22.81 16.51 -22.99
N ILE A 371 23.36 15.96 -21.90
CA ILE A 371 24.43 14.96 -21.94
C ILE A 371 23.92 13.53 -22.05
N LYS A 372 22.60 13.28 -21.95
CA LYS A 372 22.03 11.92 -21.84
C LYS A 372 22.57 10.95 -22.88
N LYS A 373 22.70 11.40 -24.13
CA LYS A 373 23.20 10.59 -25.25
C LYS A 373 24.70 10.30 -25.18
N GLU A 374 25.44 11.09 -24.42
CA GLU A 374 26.88 10.95 -24.24
C GLU A 374 27.25 10.09 -23.03
N ILE A 375 26.29 9.73 -22.17
CA ILE A 375 26.52 8.87 -21.00
C ILE A 375 26.88 7.45 -21.48
N GLU A 376 28.06 6.98 -21.06
CA GLU A 376 28.52 5.59 -21.25
C GLU A 376 28.17 4.73 -20.02
N LYS A 377 28.37 5.28 -18.82
CA LYS A 377 28.19 4.54 -17.56
C LYS A 377 27.78 5.47 -16.42
N ILE A 378 26.80 5.06 -15.64
CA ILE A 378 26.50 5.72 -14.35
C ILE A 378 27.45 5.14 -13.30
N LEU A 379 28.26 6.01 -12.68
CA LEU A 379 29.21 5.61 -11.65
C LEU A 379 28.55 5.61 -10.27
N HIS A 380 27.76 6.65 -9.99
CA HIS A 380 26.98 6.80 -8.77
C HIS A 380 25.58 7.29 -9.13
N LEU A 381 24.54 6.63 -8.61
CA LEU A 381 23.14 7.02 -8.84
C LEU A 381 22.71 8.27 -8.06
N GLY A 382 23.54 8.75 -7.13
CA GLY A 382 23.20 9.86 -6.25
C GLY A 382 22.40 9.40 -5.02
N ASP A 383 21.64 10.30 -4.45
CA ASP A 383 20.93 10.08 -3.19
C ASP A 383 19.56 9.41 -3.37
N ILE A 384 19.18 8.64 -2.36
CA ILE A 384 17.79 8.28 -2.07
C ILE A 384 17.41 8.83 -0.70
N LEU A 385 16.39 9.70 -0.69
CA LEU A 385 15.89 10.36 0.51
C LEU A 385 14.84 9.47 1.19
N ILE A 386 15.13 9.01 2.41
CA ILE A 386 14.22 8.16 3.20
C ILE A 386 13.94 8.82 4.55
N SER A 387 12.66 8.85 4.94
CA SER A 387 12.25 9.45 6.21
C SER A 387 12.64 8.57 7.40
N PHE A 388 13.06 9.20 8.50
CA PHE A 388 13.20 8.52 9.80
C PHE A 388 11.90 7.80 10.21
N GLY A 389 10.73 8.39 9.89
CA GLY A 389 9.43 7.78 10.19
C GLY A 389 9.25 6.41 9.54
N ASP A 390 9.78 6.20 8.34
CA ASP A 390 9.69 4.90 7.65
C ASP A 390 10.56 3.84 8.34
N PHE A 391 11.70 4.23 8.94
CA PHE A 391 12.51 3.34 9.78
C PHE A 391 11.79 2.98 11.07
N LEU A 392 11.21 3.97 11.74
CA LEU A 392 10.47 3.79 12.98
C LEU A 392 9.27 2.86 12.80
N GLU A 393 8.46 3.07 11.75
CA GLU A 393 7.28 2.25 11.44
C GLU A 393 7.67 0.78 11.18
N ASN A 394 8.74 0.57 10.42
CA ASN A 394 9.22 -0.77 10.08
C ASN A 394 10.05 -1.42 11.21
N ASN A 395 10.35 -0.67 12.29
CA ASN A 395 11.27 -1.08 13.34
C ASN A 395 12.62 -1.57 12.76
N ALA A 396 13.10 -0.85 11.75
CA ALA A 396 14.38 -1.11 11.10
C ALA A 396 15.50 -0.41 11.87
N GLN A 397 16.67 -1.04 11.97
CA GLN A 397 17.83 -0.42 12.59
C GLN A 397 18.32 0.76 11.73
N LEU A 398 18.58 1.89 12.38
CA LEU A 398 19.22 3.02 11.73
C LEU A 398 20.65 2.65 11.32
N VAL A 399 20.98 2.89 10.06
CA VAL A 399 22.33 2.73 9.53
C VAL A 399 23.06 4.07 9.52
N PRO A 400 24.40 4.09 9.58
CA PRO A 400 25.17 5.34 9.56
C PRO A 400 24.89 6.18 8.30
N SER A 401 24.57 7.45 8.49
CA SER A 401 24.44 8.42 7.40
C SER A 401 25.82 8.87 6.91
N GLY A 402 25.91 9.21 5.64
CA GLY A 402 27.01 10.01 5.11
C GLY A 402 26.92 11.45 5.61
N TYR A 403 28.03 12.19 5.52
CA TYR A 403 28.05 13.62 5.83
C TYR A 403 27.39 14.42 4.70
N VAL A 404 26.34 15.16 5.05
CA VAL A 404 25.43 15.88 4.14
C VAL A 404 25.22 17.31 4.61
N GLU A 405 24.65 18.16 3.76
CA GLU A 405 24.52 19.60 4.01
C GLU A 405 23.76 19.90 5.31
N GLU A 406 22.77 19.08 5.66
CA GLU A 406 22.01 19.24 6.90
C GLU A 406 22.88 19.07 8.15
N PHE A 407 23.83 18.12 8.15
CA PHE A 407 24.78 17.98 9.27
C PHE A 407 25.72 19.17 9.35
N TRP A 408 26.22 19.63 8.19
CA TRP A 408 27.13 20.76 8.13
C TRP A 408 26.47 22.05 8.65
N ILE A 409 25.20 22.28 8.30
CA ILE A 409 24.42 23.42 8.81
C ILE A 409 24.23 23.34 10.32
N GLU A 410 23.93 22.17 10.89
CA GLU A 410 23.81 22.02 12.35
C GLU A 410 25.15 22.25 13.07
N GLU A 411 26.25 21.74 12.53
CA GLU A 411 27.59 21.99 13.08
C GLU A 411 27.97 23.49 12.97
N LEU A 412 27.56 24.18 11.90
CA LEU A 412 27.70 25.63 11.77
C LEU A 412 26.88 26.38 12.82
N ARG A 413 25.63 25.98 13.06
CA ARG A 413 24.76 26.57 14.11
C ARG A 413 25.36 26.39 15.50
N GLU A 414 25.89 25.20 15.81
CA GLU A 414 26.56 24.94 17.08
C GLU A 414 27.78 25.85 17.28
N LYS A 415 28.58 26.04 16.22
CA LYS A 415 29.75 26.92 16.25
C LYS A 415 29.39 28.39 16.43
N LEU A 416 28.39 28.88 15.68
CA LEU A 416 27.84 30.23 15.85
C LEU A 416 27.36 30.45 17.28
N ALA A 417 26.57 29.53 17.84
CA ALA A 417 26.06 29.65 19.20
C ALA A 417 27.16 29.66 20.26
N LYS A 418 28.24 28.90 20.06
CA LYS A 418 29.32 28.73 21.05
C LYS A 418 30.36 29.83 21.02
N TYR A 419 30.70 30.36 19.85
CA TYR A 419 31.87 31.25 19.69
C TYR A 419 31.50 32.63 19.17
N GLU A 420 30.56 32.75 18.22
CA GLU A 420 30.26 34.04 17.57
C GLU A 420 28.78 34.17 17.16
N PRO A 421 27.85 34.39 18.12
CA PRO A 421 26.40 34.32 17.86
C PRO A 421 25.88 35.37 16.87
N ASN A 422 26.64 36.45 16.67
CA ASN A 422 26.28 37.57 15.79
C ASN A 422 27.23 37.71 14.58
N ASP A 423 28.00 36.67 14.25
CA ASP A 423 28.88 36.74 13.07
C ASP A 423 28.05 36.76 11.78
N GLN A 424 28.02 37.92 11.13
CA GLN A 424 27.28 38.12 9.88
C GLN A 424 27.88 37.35 8.70
N TYR A 425 29.19 37.09 8.72
CA TYR A 425 29.86 36.35 7.66
C TYR A 425 29.47 34.87 7.70
N LEU A 426 29.50 34.22 8.86
CA LEU A 426 29.13 32.80 9.00
C LEU A 426 27.61 32.59 8.85
N SER A 427 26.79 33.50 9.37
CA SER A 427 25.32 33.38 9.33
C SER A 427 24.77 33.31 7.90
N GLN A 428 25.43 33.94 6.93
CA GLN A 428 24.99 33.90 5.52
C GLN A 428 24.97 32.47 4.94
N PHE A 429 25.81 31.57 5.47
CA PHE A 429 25.94 30.21 4.94
C PHE A 429 24.88 29.24 5.49
N LEU A 430 23.99 29.73 6.37
CA LEU A 430 22.78 28.99 6.76
C LEU A 430 21.74 28.94 5.62
N GLU A 431 21.80 29.90 4.70
CA GLU A 431 20.85 30.02 3.58
C GLU A 431 21.54 29.83 2.21
N ARG A 432 22.87 29.95 2.13
CA ARG A 432 23.65 29.85 0.90
C ARG A 432 24.77 28.82 1.02
N ILE A 433 24.98 28.03 -0.03
CA ILE A 433 26.15 27.14 -0.14
C ILE A 433 27.44 27.98 -0.30
N PRO A 434 28.47 27.79 0.55
CA PRO A 434 29.74 28.49 0.40
C PRO A 434 30.44 28.10 -0.91
N SER A 435 31.16 29.03 -1.54
CA SER A 435 32.13 28.70 -2.60
C SER A 435 33.27 27.84 -2.04
N LEU A 436 34.06 27.21 -2.92
CA LEU A 436 35.17 26.35 -2.47
C LEU A 436 36.16 27.11 -1.58
N ASP A 437 36.56 28.32 -1.98
CA ASP A 437 37.53 29.12 -1.23
C ASP A 437 36.93 29.55 0.14
N GLU A 438 35.64 29.88 0.20
CA GLU A 438 34.92 30.13 1.45
C GLU A 438 34.84 28.89 2.34
N ALA A 439 34.52 27.72 1.77
CA ALA A 439 34.42 26.46 2.51
C ALA A 439 35.77 26.03 3.10
N LEU A 440 36.86 26.15 2.33
CA LEU A 440 38.21 25.87 2.81
C LEU A 440 38.60 26.81 3.95
N LYS A 441 38.30 28.11 3.81
CA LYS A 441 38.54 29.10 4.86
C LYS A 441 37.77 28.78 6.13
N ILE A 442 36.47 28.50 6.00
CA ILE A 442 35.62 28.13 7.14
C ILE A 442 36.19 26.91 7.86
N SER A 443 36.62 25.89 7.12
CA SER A 443 37.18 24.69 7.71
C SER A 443 38.49 24.92 8.46
N LEU A 444 39.40 25.73 7.90
CA LEU A 444 40.68 26.03 8.53
C LEU A 444 40.50 26.92 9.77
N ASP A 445 39.73 28.00 9.64
CA ASP A 445 39.60 29.04 10.67
C ASP A 445 38.72 28.57 11.84
N PHE A 446 37.62 27.85 11.56
CA PHE A 446 36.61 27.52 12.57
C PHE A 446 36.56 26.03 12.93
N GLN A 447 37.39 25.20 12.28
CA GLN A 447 37.45 23.75 12.51
C GLN A 447 36.08 23.08 12.28
N ILE A 448 35.34 23.57 11.29
CA ILE A 448 34.14 22.92 10.76
C ILE A 448 34.60 21.99 9.63
N PRO A 449 34.06 20.77 9.50
CA PRO A 449 34.42 19.90 8.38
C PRO A 449 34.16 20.53 7.01
N LEU A 450 34.87 20.02 6.00
CA LEU A 450 34.73 20.49 4.63
C LEU A 450 33.28 20.32 4.15
N HIS A 451 32.75 21.34 3.49
CA HIS A 451 31.36 21.34 3.03
C HIS A 451 31.07 20.12 2.12
N PRO A 452 29.94 19.40 2.32
CA PRO A 452 29.61 18.16 1.61
C PRO A 452 29.61 18.24 0.08
N SER A 453 29.30 19.41 -0.49
CA SER A 453 29.34 19.65 -1.94
C SER A 453 30.74 19.54 -2.55
N TYR A 454 31.80 19.73 -1.75
CA TYR A 454 33.21 19.60 -2.14
C TYR A 454 33.86 18.31 -1.60
N LEU A 455 33.06 17.42 -1.02
CA LEU A 455 33.50 16.15 -0.46
C LEU A 455 33.40 15.04 -1.53
N TYR A 456 34.37 14.13 -1.52
CA TYR A 456 34.40 12.91 -2.35
C TYR A 456 34.38 11.65 -1.48
N PHE A 457 34.24 10.48 -2.10
CA PHE A 457 34.16 9.18 -1.40
C PHE A 457 35.53 8.69 -0.89
N TRP A 458 36.27 9.56 -0.20
CA TRP A 458 37.60 9.27 0.37
C TRP A 458 37.61 8.06 1.30
N ASP A 459 36.49 7.79 1.97
CA ASP A 459 36.29 6.65 2.85
C ASP A 459 36.15 5.31 2.11
N GLN A 460 36.00 5.32 0.79
CA GLN A 460 35.87 4.12 -0.04
C GLN A 460 37.19 3.64 -0.64
N ILE A 461 38.26 4.45 -0.57
CA ILE A 461 39.57 4.07 -1.10
C ILE A 461 40.50 3.52 -0.03
N THR A 462 41.44 2.66 -0.44
CA THR A 462 42.46 2.11 0.44
C THR A 462 43.65 3.07 0.58
N THR A 463 44.51 2.84 1.58
CA THR A 463 45.76 3.59 1.76
C THR A 463 46.76 3.36 0.61
N SER A 464 46.71 2.19 -0.03
CA SER A 464 47.48 1.92 -1.26
C SER A 464 46.97 2.75 -2.44
N GLU A 465 45.64 2.83 -2.64
CA GLU A 465 45.02 3.67 -3.66
C GLU A 465 45.32 5.17 -3.41
N LEU A 466 45.32 5.60 -2.14
CA LEU A 466 45.74 6.96 -1.77
C LEU A 466 47.20 7.22 -2.17
N SER A 467 48.09 6.26 -1.97
CA SER A 467 49.51 6.39 -2.33
C SER A 467 49.72 6.60 -3.84
N GLU A 468 48.87 6.00 -4.68
CA GLU A 468 48.87 6.24 -6.13
C GLU A 468 48.37 7.67 -6.47
N ILE A 469 47.35 8.16 -5.76
CA ILE A 469 46.85 9.54 -5.94
C ILE A 469 47.88 10.60 -5.53
N LEU A 470 48.83 10.27 -4.65
CA LEU A 470 49.90 11.19 -4.25
C LEU A 470 51.01 11.35 -5.30
N GLN A 471 50.92 10.67 -6.45
CA GLN A 471 51.93 10.68 -7.51
C GLN A 471 51.39 11.30 -8.82
N PRO A 472 51.04 12.59 -8.85
CA PRO A 472 50.64 13.27 -10.08
C PRO A 472 51.83 13.41 -11.04
N THR A 473 51.56 13.38 -12.35
CA THR A 473 52.55 13.65 -13.40
C THR A 473 52.84 15.16 -13.52
N LYS A 474 51.82 16.01 -13.32
CA LYS A 474 51.98 17.45 -13.17
C LYS A 474 51.10 17.95 -12.04
N LEU A 475 51.63 18.88 -11.25
CA LEU A 475 50.96 19.46 -10.09
C LEU A 475 50.93 20.98 -10.22
N ASN A 476 49.74 21.54 -10.35
CA ASN A 476 49.43 22.96 -10.23
C ASN A 476 48.15 23.09 -9.39
N GLU A 477 47.99 24.19 -8.67
CA GLU A 477 46.82 24.44 -7.82
C GLU A 477 45.50 24.37 -8.60
N ASN A 478 45.49 24.84 -9.86
CA ASN A 478 44.30 24.85 -10.72
C ASN A 478 44.27 23.71 -11.75
N SER A 479 45.30 22.86 -11.82
CA SER A 479 45.32 21.72 -12.74
C SER A 479 46.26 20.62 -12.26
N ILE A 480 45.72 19.40 -12.12
CA ILE A 480 46.50 18.23 -11.71
C ILE A 480 46.37 17.15 -12.78
N GLU A 481 47.51 16.68 -13.27
CA GLU A 481 47.58 15.67 -14.32
C GLU A 481 48.02 14.33 -13.72
N TYR A 482 47.24 13.27 -13.97
CA TYR A 482 47.47 11.92 -13.48
C TYR A 482 47.71 10.92 -14.62
N PRO A 483 48.51 9.87 -14.36
CA PRO A 483 48.64 8.74 -15.27
C PRO A 483 47.36 7.90 -15.30
N LYS A 484 47.13 7.18 -16.41
CA LYS A 484 45.87 6.47 -16.68
C LYS A 484 45.52 5.37 -15.66
N ASN A 485 46.48 4.83 -14.91
CA ASN A 485 46.21 3.82 -13.88
C ASN A 485 45.33 4.35 -12.75
N VAL A 486 45.40 5.64 -12.44
CA VAL A 486 44.63 6.29 -11.36
C VAL A 486 43.15 6.46 -11.73
N LYS A 487 42.76 6.22 -12.99
CA LYS A 487 41.40 6.37 -13.52
C LYS A 487 40.35 5.69 -12.67
N LYS A 488 40.56 4.41 -12.38
CA LYS A 488 39.59 3.61 -11.62
C LYS A 488 39.42 4.14 -10.19
N ILE A 489 40.47 4.70 -9.61
CA ILE A 489 40.46 5.27 -8.27
C ILE A 489 39.66 6.59 -8.28
N LEU A 490 39.88 7.46 -9.26
CA LEU A 490 39.10 8.71 -9.41
C LEU A 490 37.62 8.44 -9.73
N GLU A 491 37.31 7.43 -10.56
CA GLU A 491 35.94 6.98 -10.80
C GLU A 491 35.27 6.48 -9.50
N LYS A 492 36.01 5.72 -8.68
CA LYS A 492 35.55 5.20 -7.38
C LYS A 492 35.27 6.33 -6.39
N LEU A 493 36.15 7.33 -6.34
CA LEU A 493 35.98 8.56 -5.55
C LEU A 493 34.83 9.45 -6.04
N GLY A 494 34.37 9.26 -7.28
CA GLY A 494 33.31 10.07 -7.89
C GLY A 494 33.76 11.48 -8.28
N VAL A 495 35.04 11.69 -8.57
CA VAL A 495 35.61 13.01 -8.88
C VAL A 495 35.40 13.34 -10.35
N PRO A 496 34.84 14.51 -10.69
CA PRO A 496 34.81 14.98 -12.08
C PRO A 496 36.22 15.14 -12.65
N HIS A 497 36.45 14.70 -13.88
CA HIS A 497 37.75 14.82 -14.54
C HIS A 497 37.68 14.61 -16.05
N LEU A 498 38.58 15.26 -16.78
CA LEU A 498 38.72 15.10 -18.22
C LEU A 498 39.58 13.89 -18.56
N GLN A 499 39.20 13.16 -19.59
CA GLN A 499 39.96 12.03 -20.13
C GLN A 499 40.56 12.38 -21.49
N ASN A 500 41.88 12.55 -21.53
CA ASN A 500 42.68 12.75 -22.74
C ASN A 500 43.80 11.68 -22.83
N ASN A 501 45.01 12.07 -23.25
CA ASN A 501 46.22 11.25 -23.15
C ASN A 501 46.59 10.91 -21.69
N SER A 502 46.19 11.78 -20.77
CA SER A 502 46.29 11.65 -19.31
C SER A 502 44.93 11.98 -18.69
N ILE A 503 44.83 11.89 -17.37
CA ILE A 503 43.63 12.30 -16.62
C ILE A 503 43.89 13.68 -16.04
N ILE A 504 42.96 14.61 -16.23
CA ILE A 504 43.15 16.00 -15.80
C ILE A 504 42.03 16.40 -14.85
N LEU A 505 42.41 16.85 -13.65
CA LEU A 505 41.55 17.60 -12.74
C LEU A 505 41.76 19.09 -13.04
N GLU A 506 40.67 19.85 -13.17
CA GLU A 506 40.70 21.28 -13.46
C GLU A 506 39.97 22.06 -12.38
N GLU A 507 40.25 23.36 -12.27
CA GLU A 507 39.51 24.31 -11.44
C GLU A 507 39.29 23.85 -9.99
N ASN A 508 38.03 23.63 -9.59
CA ASN A 508 37.65 23.32 -8.22
C ASN A 508 38.16 21.94 -7.78
N GLU A 509 38.11 20.93 -8.66
CA GLU A 509 38.59 19.59 -8.39
C GLU A 509 40.09 19.60 -8.10
N ALA A 510 40.87 20.32 -8.91
CA ALA A 510 42.30 20.51 -8.71
C ALA A 510 42.59 21.22 -7.38
N LYS A 511 41.89 22.32 -7.08
CA LYS A 511 42.04 23.08 -5.84
C LYS A 511 41.73 22.25 -4.60
N ILE A 512 40.68 21.42 -4.63
CA ILE A 512 40.32 20.50 -3.53
C ILE A 512 41.47 19.54 -3.28
N PHE A 513 41.95 18.88 -4.33
CA PHE A 513 43.07 17.92 -4.21
C PHE A 513 44.35 18.61 -3.75
N PHE A 514 44.65 19.79 -4.25
CA PHE A 514 45.82 20.58 -3.86
C PHE A 514 45.82 20.89 -2.35
N ASN A 515 44.71 21.43 -1.84
CA ASN A 515 44.57 21.80 -0.44
C ASN A 515 44.53 20.59 0.50
N LEU A 516 43.92 19.48 0.08
CA LEU A 516 43.81 18.28 0.90
C LEU A 516 45.06 17.39 0.88
N LEU A 517 45.76 17.30 -0.24
CA LEU A 517 46.80 16.28 -0.45
C LEU A 517 48.21 16.83 -0.67
N PHE A 518 48.35 18.06 -1.14
CA PHE A 518 49.63 18.55 -1.66
C PHE A 518 50.19 19.76 -0.93
N ARG A 519 49.35 20.56 -0.24
CA ARG A 519 49.82 21.65 0.63
C ARG A 519 50.70 21.11 1.76
N ASN A 520 50.23 20.03 2.40
CA ASN A 520 50.97 19.25 3.39
C ASN A 520 50.75 17.77 3.09
N PRO A 521 51.70 17.09 2.40
CA PRO A 521 51.50 15.73 1.96
C PRO A 521 51.19 14.74 3.10
N PRO A 522 50.16 13.90 2.98
CA PRO A 522 49.80 12.93 3.99
C PRO A 522 50.89 11.86 4.14
N LYS A 523 51.17 11.49 5.40
CA LYS A 523 51.96 10.30 5.72
C LYS A 523 51.01 9.12 5.83
N ILE A 524 51.26 8.09 5.04
CA ILE A 524 50.43 6.88 5.04
C ILE A 524 50.67 6.13 6.35
N ASP A 525 49.59 5.86 7.08
CA ASP A 525 49.56 5.06 8.30
C ASP A 525 48.35 4.10 8.27
N ASP A 526 48.09 3.41 9.38
CA ASP A 526 47.02 2.41 9.50
C ASP A 526 45.62 3.01 9.74
N LYS A 527 45.46 4.34 9.72
CA LYS A 527 44.17 5.01 9.93
C LYS A 527 43.32 4.99 8.64
N SER A 528 42.06 5.38 8.77
CA SER A 528 41.20 5.58 7.61
C SER A 528 41.69 6.76 6.76
N VAL A 529 41.54 6.66 5.44
CA VAL A 529 41.97 7.70 4.48
C VAL A 529 41.43 9.10 4.83
N PRO A 530 40.14 9.30 5.17
CA PRO A 530 39.64 10.61 5.60
C PRO A 530 40.39 11.19 6.80
N LYS A 531 40.79 10.34 7.76
CA LYS A 531 41.54 10.77 8.94
C LYS A 531 42.98 11.16 8.60
N ILE A 532 43.65 10.38 7.74
CA ILE A 532 44.99 10.70 7.23
C ILE A 532 45.00 12.05 6.51
N ILE A 533 44.01 12.29 5.63
CA ILE A 533 43.86 13.56 4.92
C ILE A 533 43.56 14.69 5.91
N SER A 534 42.71 14.45 6.91
CA SER A 534 42.36 15.48 7.89
C SER A 534 43.55 15.94 8.73
N GLU A 535 44.36 15.01 9.21
CA GLU A 535 45.52 15.30 10.06
C GLU A 535 46.63 16.03 9.29
N SER A 536 46.81 15.72 8.01
CA SER A 536 47.84 16.32 7.17
C SER A 536 47.46 17.71 6.66
N SER A 537 46.25 17.86 6.12
CA SER A 537 45.77 19.13 5.57
C SER A 537 45.35 20.15 6.63
N GLY A 538 45.00 19.70 7.84
CA GLY A 538 44.36 20.53 8.87
C GLY A 538 42.88 20.82 8.57
N ILE A 539 42.31 20.20 7.53
CA ILE A 539 40.90 20.35 7.11
C ILE A 539 40.17 19.06 7.48
N SER A 540 39.14 19.14 8.33
CA SER A 540 38.40 17.92 8.72
C SER A 540 37.60 17.36 7.54
N VAL A 541 37.93 16.13 7.13
CA VAL A 541 37.26 15.36 6.07
C VAL A 541 36.42 14.26 6.70
N LYS A 542 35.11 14.30 6.47
CA LYS A 542 34.15 13.30 6.97
C LYS A 542 33.88 12.22 5.89
N ASN A 543 33.26 11.12 6.31
CA ASN A 543 32.85 10.07 5.38
C ASN A 543 31.67 10.57 4.53
N LYS A 544 31.79 10.47 3.21
CA LYS A 544 30.70 10.82 2.29
C LYS A 544 29.77 9.64 2.05
N SER A 545 30.31 8.42 2.06
CA SER A 545 29.48 7.24 1.83
C SER A 545 28.45 7.02 2.94
N SER A 546 27.37 6.34 2.56
CA SER A 546 26.40 5.74 3.46
C SER A 546 26.07 4.35 2.93
N THR A 547 25.23 3.62 3.64
CA THR A 547 24.61 2.40 3.13
C THR A 547 23.97 2.67 1.77
N SER A 548 24.35 1.86 0.78
CA SER A 548 23.75 1.88 -0.55
C SER A 548 22.47 1.05 -0.51
N ILE A 549 21.34 1.69 -0.76
CA ILE A 549 20.02 1.06 -0.74
C ILE A 549 19.86 0.24 -2.01
N GLY A 550 19.46 -1.02 -1.87
CA GLY A 550 19.07 -1.88 -2.98
C GLY A 550 17.72 -1.46 -3.52
N VAL A 551 17.62 -1.19 -4.82
CA VAL A 551 16.39 -0.73 -5.47
C VAL A 551 16.09 -1.58 -6.69
N ARG A 552 14.90 -2.15 -6.72
CA ARG A 552 14.33 -2.83 -7.89
C ARG A 552 12.96 -2.25 -8.22
N ILE A 553 12.65 -2.15 -9.50
CA ILE A 553 11.35 -1.65 -9.94
C ILE A 553 10.26 -2.66 -9.57
N GLY A 554 9.17 -2.16 -8.99
CA GLY A 554 8.00 -2.92 -8.59
C GLY A 554 6.87 -2.77 -9.60
N ARG A 555 5.88 -1.95 -9.27
CA ARG A 555 4.73 -1.69 -10.12
C ARG A 555 4.85 -0.29 -10.72
N PRO A 556 4.61 -0.12 -12.03
CA PRO A 556 4.46 1.21 -12.59
C PRO A 556 3.32 1.98 -11.89
N GLU A 557 3.40 3.30 -11.99
CA GLU A 557 2.33 4.22 -11.67
C GLU A 557 1.07 3.92 -12.51
N LYS A 558 -0.08 4.33 -11.99
CA LYS A 558 -1.37 4.12 -12.66
C LYS A 558 -2.22 5.38 -12.56
N ALA A 559 -2.77 5.78 -13.69
CA ALA A 559 -3.82 6.80 -13.78
C ALA A 559 -4.78 6.37 -14.88
N ALA A 560 -5.77 5.54 -14.54
CA ALA A 560 -6.65 4.95 -15.53
C ALA A 560 -8.06 4.66 -14.98
N ALA A 561 -9.06 4.75 -15.85
CA ALA A 561 -10.42 4.34 -15.53
C ALA A 561 -10.46 2.88 -15.07
N ARG A 562 -11.14 2.61 -13.95
CA ARG A 562 -11.31 1.25 -13.44
C ARG A 562 -12.52 0.61 -14.10
N GLN A 563 -12.25 -0.17 -15.14
CA GLN A 563 -13.29 -0.82 -15.94
C GLN A 563 -13.46 -2.29 -15.58
N MET A 564 -14.69 -2.79 -15.69
CA MET A 564 -14.94 -4.23 -15.71
C MET A 564 -14.31 -4.85 -16.97
N LYS A 565 -14.04 -6.15 -16.93
CA LYS A 565 -13.64 -6.93 -18.11
C LYS A 565 -14.74 -7.94 -18.45
N PRO A 566 -15.46 -7.79 -19.58
CA PRO A 566 -15.48 -6.63 -20.49
C PRO A 566 -16.07 -5.36 -19.84
N PRO A 567 -15.84 -4.16 -20.41
CA PRO A 567 -16.44 -2.91 -19.94
C PRO A 567 -17.97 -2.94 -20.04
N THR A 568 -18.65 -2.32 -19.09
CA THR A 568 -20.12 -2.40 -18.94
C THR A 568 -20.71 -1.00 -18.76
N HIS A 569 -21.81 -0.68 -19.44
CA HIS A 569 -22.51 0.59 -19.25
C HIS A 569 -23.63 0.48 -18.20
N VAL A 570 -24.31 -0.67 -18.13
CA VAL A 570 -25.43 -0.90 -17.21
C VAL A 570 -25.36 -2.29 -16.57
N LEU A 571 -25.68 -2.38 -15.28
CA LEU A 571 -25.81 -3.65 -14.58
C LEU A 571 -27.18 -4.29 -14.87
N PHE A 572 -27.39 -4.72 -16.12
CA PHE A 572 -28.60 -5.40 -16.57
C PHE A 572 -28.26 -6.78 -17.18
N PRO A 573 -28.88 -7.87 -16.72
CA PRO A 573 -28.56 -9.23 -17.17
C PRO A 573 -29.19 -9.52 -18.53
N ILE A 574 -28.35 -9.92 -19.49
CA ILE A 574 -28.75 -10.26 -20.87
C ILE A 574 -28.42 -11.71 -21.28
N SER A 575 -27.94 -12.52 -20.34
CA SER A 575 -27.51 -13.91 -20.57
C SER A 575 -26.58 -13.99 -21.79
N ASP A 576 -26.84 -14.88 -22.74
CA ASP A 576 -26.09 -15.00 -23.99
C ASP A 576 -26.75 -14.27 -25.17
N LYS A 577 -27.86 -13.56 -24.95
CA LYS A 577 -28.68 -12.93 -26.01
C LYS A 577 -28.03 -11.69 -26.64
N GLY A 578 -27.07 -11.07 -25.96
CA GLY A 578 -26.28 -9.96 -26.51
C GLY A 578 -25.00 -10.38 -27.22
N GLY A 579 -24.75 -11.69 -27.39
CA GLY A 579 -23.55 -12.23 -28.00
C GLY A 579 -22.26 -11.94 -27.22
N PRO A 580 -21.08 -12.12 -27.85
CA PRO A 580 -19.78 -11.93 -27.20
C PRO A 580 -19.56 -10.51 -26.65
N THR A 581 -20.16 -9.51 -27.31
CA THR A 581 -20.05 -8.09 -26.92
C THR A 581 -20.99 -7.68 -25.80
N ARG A 582 -21.86 -8.59 -25.32
CA ARG A 582 -22.85 -8.34 -24.27
C ARG A 582 -23.75 -7.14 -24.59
N ASP A 583 -24.23 -7.07 -25.82
CA ASP A 583 -24.97 -5.92 -26.32
C ASP A 583 -26.49 -6.01 -26.04
N LEU A 584 -27.02 -5.05 -25.27
CA LEU A 584 -28.45 -4.93 -24.96
C LEU A 584 -29.29 -4.68 -26.20
N LEU A 585 -28.79 -3.92 -27.19
CA LEU A 585 -29.57 -3.63 -28.40
C LEU A 585 -29.81 -4.92 -29.19
N LYS A 586 -28.79 -5.77 -29.32
CA LYS A 586 -28.94 -7.11 -29.90
C LYS A 586 -29.88 -7.98 -29.08
N ALA A 587 -29.73 -7.99 -27.75
CA ALA A 587 -30.61 -8.75 -26.86
C ALA A 587 -32.09 -8.32 -27.00
N SER A 588 -32.36 -7.02 -27.21
CA SER A 588 -33.70 -6.46 -27.34
C SER A 588 -34.43 -6.89 -28.63
N ARG A 589 -33.72 -7.41 -29.64
CA ARG A 589 -34.32 -7.89 -30.89
C ARG A 589 -34.98 -9.28 -30.74
N HIS A 590 -34.73 -9.99 -29.65
CA HIS A 590 -35.38 -11.27 -29.36
C HIS A 590 -36.80 -11.06 -28.85
N ALA A 591 -37.79 -11.65 -29.54
CA ALA A 591 -39.22 -11.48 -29.23
C ALA A 591 -39.60 -11.93 -27.82
N ASN A 592 -38.98 -12.99 -27.32
CA ASN A 592 -39.22 -13.56 -25.99
C ASN A 592 -37.92 -13.51 -25.16
N PHE A 593 -37.57 -12.32 -24.67
CA PHE A 593 -36.39 -12.14 -23.83
C PHE A 593 -36.67 -12.65 -22.40
N PHE A 594 -35.91 -13.65 -21.97
CA PHE A 594 -35.95 -14.22 -20.62
C PHE A 594 -34.64 -13.93 -19.91
N THR A 595 -34.72 -13.54 -18.64
CA THR A 595 -33.53 -13.25 -17.84
C THR A 595 -33.80 -13.51 -16.36
N ASN A 596 -32.73 -13.76 -15.61
CA ASN A 596 -32.80 -13.96 -14.16
C ASN A 596 -32.71 -12.60 -13.45
N ILE A 597 -33.82 -12.15 -12.90
CA ILE A 597 -33.95 -10.84 -12.25
C ILE A 597 -34.78 -10.96 -10.97
N PHE A 598 -34.64 -9.97 -10.10
CA PHE A 598 -35.46 -9.80 -8.92
C PHE A 598 -36.97 -9.82 -9.26
N ASN A 599 -37.73 -10.60 -8.49
CA ASN A 599 -39.14 -10.90 -8.70
C ASN A 599 -40.04 -9.74 -8.23
N ARG A 600 -39.89 -8.59 -8.87
CA ARG A 600 -40.69 -7.40 -8.61
C ARG A 600 -41.65 -7.16 -9.77
N GLN A 601 -42.94 -6.97 -9.45
CA GLN A 601 -44.00 -6.86 -10.43
C GLN A 601 -44.92 -5.67 -10.14
N CYS A 602 -45.39 -5.00 -11.19
CA CYS A 602 -46.45 -4.01 -11.11
C CYS A 602 -47.81 -4.72 -11.21
N GLN A 603 -48.69 -4.53 -10.22
CA GLN A 603 -50.01 -5.16 -10.21
C GLN A 603 -50.96 -4.54 -11.26
N HIS A 604 -50.86 -3.23 -11.49
CA HIS A 604 -51.67 -2.54 -12.50
C HIS A 604 -51.28 -2.87 -13.94
N CYS A 605 -49.98 -2.92 -14.26
CA CYS A 605 -49.49 -3.24 -15.62
C CYS A 605 -49.31 -4.74 -15.86
N ASN A 606 -49.33 -5.55 -14.80
CA ASN A 606 -49.01 -6.98 -14.82
C ASN A 606 -47.63 -7.33 -15.44
N GLU A 607 -46.66 -6.41 -15.37
CA GLU A 607 -45.31 -6.55 -15.94
C GLU A 607 -44.23 -6.54 -14.86
N PRO A 608 -43.07 -7.21 -15.08
CA PRO A 608 -41.91 -7.09 -14.20
C PRO A 608 -41.39 -5.64 -14.15
N SER A 609 -40.90 -5.23 -12.97
CA SER A 609 -40.38 -3.89 -12.73
C SER A 609 -38.98 -3.94 -12.12
N ILE A 610 -38.15 -2.97 -12.49
CA ILE A 610 -36.80 -2.78 -11.96
C ILE A 610 -36.85 -1.96 -10.65
N GLY A 611 -37.50 -0.79 -10.70
CA GLY A 611 -37.62 0.14 -9.58
C GLY A 611 -38.79 -0.16 -8.65
N ILE A 612 -38.79 0.46 -7.47
CA ILE A 612 -39.89 0.39 -6.49
C ILE A 612 -41.19 0.95 -7.09
N LYS A 613 -41.10 1.99 -7.94
CA LYS A 613 -42.21 2.47 -8.78
C LYS A 613 -42.14 1.90 -10.19
N CYS A 614 -43.30 1.58 -10.75
CA CYS A 614 -43.41 1.15 -12.14
C CYS A 614 -43.09 2.31 -13.08
N SER A 615 -42.17 2.11 -14.02
CA SER A 615 -41.78 3.17 -14.98
C SER A 615 -42.85 3.51 -16.03
N LYS A 616 -43.98 2.76 -16.07
CA LYS A 616 -45.08 2.93 -17.03
C LYS A 616 -46.29 3.65 -16.42
N CYS A 617 -46.78 3.19 -15.26
CA CYS A 617 -47.94 3.78 -14.58
C CYS A 617 -47.63 4.56 -13.30
N GLY A 618 -46.39 4.50 -12.78
CA GLY A 618 -45.99 5.20 -11.56
C GLY A 618 -46.42 4.54 -10.24
N GLU A 619 -47.25 3.50 -10.27
CA GLU A 619 -47.66 2.77 -9.06
C GLU A 619 -46.52 2.01 -8.38
N LYS A 620 -46.67 1.80 -7.07
CA LYS A 620 -45.74 1.00 -6.28
C LYS A 620 -45.82 -0.47 -6.69
N THR A 621 -44.66 -1.10 -6.81
CA THR A 621 -44.54 -2.51 -7.19
C THR A 621 -44.41 -3.41 -5.97
N SER A 622 -44.80 -4.67 -6.13
CA SER A 622 -44.73 -5.70 -5.08
C SER A 622 -43.66 -6.74 -5.39
N ILE A 623 -43.10 -7.35 -4.35
CA ILE A 623 -42.12 -8.44 -4.45
C ILE A 623 -42.87 -9.76 -4.34
N LYS A 624 -42.48 -10.74 -5.15
CA LYS A 624 -42.96 -12.13 -5.07
C LYS A 624 -41.77 -13.05 -4.80
N TYR A 625 -41.99 -14.12 -4.06
CA TYR A 625 -40.97 -15.14 -3.80
C TYR A 625 -41.26 -16.37 -4.66
N GLN A 626 -40.23 -17.12 -5.04
CA GLN A 626 -40.39 -18.38 -5.75
C GLN A 626 -39.62 -19.50 -5.06
N CYS A 627 -40.28 -20.61 -4.74
CA CYS A 627 -39.60 -21.77 -4.20
C CYS A 627 -38.67 -22.40 -5.26
N SER A 628 -37.41 -22.61 -4.93
CA SER A 628 -36.42 -23.23 -5.84
C SER A 628 -36.75 -24.69 -6.18
N ASN A 629 -37.51 -25.38 -5.31
CA ASN A 629 -37.86 -26.79 -5.48
C ASN A 629 -39.21 -26.98 -6.19
N CYS A 630 -40.31 -26.51 -5.60
CA CYS A 630 -41.66 -26.69 -6.16
C CYS A 630 -42.07 -25.60 -7.17
N ARG A 631 -41.27 -24.55 -7.35
CA ARG A 631 -41.52 -23.41 -8.26
C ARG A 631 -42.77 -22.57 -7.97
N GLU A 632 -43.45 -22.83 -6.86
CA GLU A 632 -44.61 -22.07 -6.41
C GLU A 632 -44.25 -20.62 -6.09
N ILE A 633 -45.14 -19.70 -6.47
CA ILE A 633 -45.04 -18.27 -6.18
C ILE A 633 -45.64 -18.03 -4.79
N LEU A 634 -44.89 -17.39 -3.92
CA LEU A 634 -45.20 -17.20 -2.51
C LEU A 634 -45.18 -15.70 -2.16
N GLU A 635 -46.00 -15.31 -1.19
CA GLU A 635 -45.96 -13.96 -0.59
C GLU A 635 -44.98 -13.89 0.59
N SER A 636 -44.56 -15.05 1.11
CA SER A 636 -43.60 -15.17 2.21
C SER A 636 -42.24 -15.68 1.73
N PRO A 637 -41.15 -15.36 2.46
CA PRO A 637 -39.79 -15.82 2.14
C PRO A 637 -39.55 -17.31 2.46
N PHE A 638 -40.57 -18.05 2.90
CA PHE A 638 -40.44 -19.45 3.31
C PHE A 638 -41.53 -20.32 2.67
N CYS A 639 -41.10 -21.41 2.03
CA CYS A 639 -42.01 -22.39 1.45
C CYS A 639 -42.37 -23.44 2.48
N GLU A 640 -43.59 -23.39 3.01
CA GLU A 640 -44.11 -24.37 3.97
C GLU A 640 -44.09 -25.80 3.42
N LYS A 641 -44.41 -25.98 2.12
CA LYS A 641 -44.43 -27.30 1.49
C LYS A 641 -43.05 -27.95 1.40
N CYS A 642 -42.00 -27.15 1.21
CA CYS A 642 -40.62 -27.65 1.06
C CYS A 642 -39.73 -27.41 2.27
N LYS A 643 -40.25 -26.73 3.31
CA LYS A 643 -39.54 -26.30 4.51
C LYS A 643 -38.19 -25.61 4.20
N ARG A 644 -38.20 -24.72 3.20
CA ARG A 644 -36.99 -24.07 2.65
C ARG A 644 -37.25 -22.62 2.34
N LYS A 645 -36.20 -21.80 2.41
CA LYS A 645 -36.25 -20.39 1.99
C LYS A 645 -36.55 -20.28 0.50
N ALA A 646 -37.47 -19.38 0.16
CA ALA A 646 -37.85 -19.07 -1.21
C ALA A 646 -36.93 -17.98 -1.80
N SER A 647 -36.68 -18.05 -3.09
CA SER A 647 -35.83 -17.11 -3.83
C SER A 647 -36.58 -15.81 -4.13
N THR A 648 -35.89 -14.68 -4.01
CA THR A 648 -36.37 -13.35 -4.40
C THR A 648 -36.15 -13.04 -5.89
N HIS A 649 -35.56 -13.97 -6.65
CA HIS A 649 -35.25 -13.80 -8.06
C HIS A 649 -35.48 -15.10 -8.83
N SER A 650 -35.85 -14.98 -10.10
CA SER A 650 -35.98 -16.11 -11.00
C SER A 650 -35.93 -15.71 -12.48
N TYR A 651 -35.80 -16.73 -13.33
CA TYR A 651 -35.88 -16.58 -14.78
C TYR A 651 -37.34 -16.30 -15.19
N GLN A 652 -37.58 -15.10 -15.72
CA GLN A 652 -38.91 -14.66 -16.13
C GLN A 652 -38.84 -13.84 -17.44
N PRO A 653 -39.95 -13.73 -18.20
CA PRO A 653 -39.98 -12.92 -19.42
C PRO A 653 -39.90 -11.43 -19.06
N PHE A 654 -39.12 -10.64 -19.81
CA PHE A 654 -38.97 -9.19 -19.59
C PHE A 654 -39.09 -8.41 -20.91
N PRO A 655 -39.92 -7.35 -21.01
CA PRO A 655 -40.15 -6.60 -22.25
C PRO A 655 -39.00 -5.63 -22.56
N LEU A 656 -37.79 -6.17 -22.81
CA LEU A 656 -36.56 -5.39 -22.96
C LEU A 656 -36.62 -4.35 -24.07
N LYS A 657 -37.24 -4.68 -25.23
CA LYS A 657 -37.37 -3.77 -26.37
C LYS A 657 -38.18 -2.52 -26.03
N GLU A 658 -39.37 -2.71 -25.47
CA GLU A 658 -40.24 -1.61 -25.05
C GLU A 658 -39.56 -0.76 -23.97
N ARG A 659 -38.97 -1.41 -22.96
CA ARG A 659 -38.29 -0.70 -21.85
C ARG A 659 -37.10 0.10 -22.33
N LEU A 660 -36.32 -0.41 -23.27
CA LEU A 660 -35.19 0.31 -23.85
C LEU A 660 -35.65 1.50 -24.71
N LEU A 661 -36.73 1.36 -25.50
CA LEU A 661 -37.31 2.46 -26.26
C LEU A 661 -37.82 3.57 -25.33
N ASN A 662 -38.60 3.22 -24.30
CA ASN A 662 -39.12 4.17 -23.31
C ASN A 662 -37.97 4.88 -22.57
N ALA A 663 -36.90 4.17 -22.21
CA ALA A 663 -35.72 4.76 -21.58
C ALA A 663 -35.03 5.78 -22.51
N GLN A 664 -34.90 5.47 -23.81
CA GLN A 664 -34.32 6.38 -24.79
C GLN A 664 -35.17 7.63 -25.00
N GLU A 665 -36.49 7.47 -25.11
CA GLU A 665 -37.44 8.58 -25.28
C GLU A 665 -37.45 9.50 -24.06
N LYS A 666 -37.55 8.91 -22.86
CA LYS A 666 -37.51 9.65 -21.60
C LYS A 666 -36.23 10.45 -21.41
N MET A 667 -35.08 9.90 -21.79
CA MET A 667 -33.79 10.56 -21.63
C MET A 667 -33.42 11.48 -22.79
N GLY A 668 -34.12 11.39 -23.94
CA GLY A 668 -33.71 12.06 -25.17
C GLY A 668 -32.37 11.55 -25.73
N LEU A 669 -31.94 10.35 -25.33
CA LEU A 669 -30.64 9.75 -25.70
C LEU A 669 -30.87 8.48 -26.51
N ARG A 670 -30.07 8.28 -27.57
CA ARG A 670 -30.08 7.05 -28.36
C ARG A 670 -28.93 6.13 -27.95
N ALA A 671 -29.24 4.86 -27.71
CA ALA A 671 -28.25 3.83 -27.47
C ALA A 671 -27.46 3.55 -28.76
N GLN A 672 -26.16 3.35 -28.63
CA GLN A 672 -25.27 2.97 -29.73
C GLN A 672 -24.80 1.53 -29.55
N GLU A 673 -24.71 0.76 -30.64
CA GLU A 673 -24.10 -0.58 -30.57
C GLU A 673 -22.58 -0.49 -30.46
N PRO A 674 -21.93 -1.19 -29.51
CA PRO A 674 -22.53 -2.08 -28.51
C PRO A 674 -22.98 -1.34 -27.24
N PHE A 675 -24.26 -1.51 -26.85
CA PHE A 675 -24.77 -1.03 -25.57
C PHE A 675 -24.59 -2.11 -24.49
N LYS A 676 -23.41 -2.13 -23.88
CA LYS A 676 -22.94 -3.24 -23.02
C LYS A 676 -23.65 -3.41 -21.67
N GLY A 677 -24.17 -4.60 -21.43
CA GLY A 677 -24.71 -5.09 -20.15
C GLY A 677 -23.85 -6.18 -19.51
N VAL A 678 -24.46 -6.97 -18.61
CA VAL A 678 -23.81 -8.12 -17.96
C VAL A 678 -24.45 -9.43 -18.39
N LYS A 679 -23.67 -10.52 -18.41
CA LYS A 679 -24.22 -11.85 -18.71
C LYS A 679 -25.23 -12.27 -17.63
N GLU A 680 -24.82 -12.16 -16.37
CA GLU A 680 -25.66 -12.42 -15.20
C GLU A 680 -25.34 -11.40 -14.11
N LEU A 681 -26.31 -11.17 -13.23
CA LEU A 681 -26.08 -10.42 -11.99
C LEU A 681 -25.48 -11.36 -10.95
N ILE A 682 -24.51 -10.87 -10.19
CA ILE A 682 -23.85 -11.64 -9.11
C ILE A 682 -24.32 -11.21 -7.72
N SER A 683 -25.15 -10.18 -7.62
CA SER A 683 -25.77 -9.70 -6.38
C SER A 683 -26.78 -10.71 -5.83
N GLN A 684 -26.87 -10.85 -4.51
CA GLN A 684 -27.71 -11.86 -3.84
C GLN A 684 -29.15 -11.88 -4.37
N ASP A 685 -29.77 -10.72 -4.53
CA ASP A 685 -31.14 -10.56 -5.00
C ASP A 685 -31.29 -10.40 -6.51
N ARG A 686 -30.19 -10.38 -7.27
CA ARG A 686 -30.20 -10.18 -8.74
C ARG A 686 -31.03 -8.97 -9.17
N ILE A 687 -30.90 -7.85 -8.45
CA ILE A 687 -31.61 -6.60 -8.78
C ILE A 687 -30.90 -5.91 -9.96
N PRO A 688 -31.57 -5.70 -11.11
CA PRO A 688 -30.99 -5.00 -12.24
C PRO A 688 -30.97 -3.48 -12.03
N GLU A 689 -30.06 -2.81 -12.74
CA GLU A 689 -30.00 -1.36 -12.80
C GLU A 689 -30.97 -0.78 -13.85
N PRO A 690 -31.61 0.38 -13.61
CA PRO A 690 -32.40 1.08 -14.62
C PRO A 690 -31.59 1.39 -15.89
N LEU A 691 -32.21 1.16 -17.06
CA LEU A 691 -31.55 1.28 -18.37
C LEU A 691 -31.14 2.73 -18.67
N GLU A 692 -31.88 3.71 -18.16
CA GLU A 692 -31.60 5.14 -18.30
C GLU A 692 -30.19 5.50 -17.80
N LYS A 693 -29.74 4.91 -16.69
CA LYS A 693 -28.39 5.15 -16.15
C LYS A 693 -27.32 4.68 -17.13
N GLY A 694 -27.57 3.54 -17.77
CA GLY A 694 -26.70 3.02 -18.84
C GLY A 694 -26.57 3.96 -20.03
N LEU A 695 -27.70 4.52 -20.50
CA LEU A 695 -27.72 5.45 -21.62
C LEU A 695 -26.89 6.70 -21.33
N VAL A 696 -27.06 7.28 -20.14
CA VAL A 696 -26.28 8.44 -19.70
C VAL A 696 -24.80 8.10 -19.66
N ARG A 697 -24.42 6.95 -19.07
CA ARG A 697 -23.02 6.52 -19.03
C ARG A 697 -22.44 6.35 -20.43
N GLN A 698 -23.14 5.68 -21.34
CA GLN A 698 -22.67 5.51 -22.72
C GLN A 698 -22.49 6.86 -23.43
N ASN A 699 -23.43 7.79 -23.25
CA ASN A 699 -23.36 9.13 -23.86
C ASN A 699 -22.11 9.92 -23.43
N PHE A 700 -21.66 9.76 -22.18
CA PHE A 700 -20.44 10.38 -21.66
C PHE A 700 -19.18 9.52 -21.81
N GLY A 701 -19.25 8.37 -22.50
CA GLY A 701 -18.11 7.44 -22.63
C GLY A 701 -17.69 6.79 -21.30
N LEU A 702 -18.59 6.72 -20.32
CA LEU A 702 -18.36 6.17 -18.99
C LEU A 702 -18.81 4.71 -18.89
N THR A 703 -18.18 3.97 -17.97
CA THR A 703 -18.53 2.59 -17.66
C THR A 703 -18.75 2.43 -16.17
N THR A 704 -19.59 1.48 -15.77
CA THR A 704 -19.87 1.16 -14.38
C THR A 704 -19.01 0.02 -13.84
N PHE A 705 -18.74 0.04 -12.54
CA PHE A 705 -18.19 -1.08 -11.78
C PHE A 705 -19.32 -1.92 -11.15
N LYS A 706 -18.95 -3.00 -10.46
CA LYS A 706 -19.86 -4.03 -9.93
C LYS A 706 -20.94 -3.52 -8.96
N ASP A 707 -20.72 -2.37 -8.35
CA ASP A 707 -21.60 -1.72 -7.36
C ASP A 707 -22.37 -0.51 -7.94
N GLY A 708 -22.32 -0.29 -9.25
CA GLY A 708 -23.00 0.83 -9.89
C GLY A 708 -22.20 2.14 -9.91
N THR A 709 -21.00 2.17 -9.33
CA THR A 709 -20.14 3.37 -9.29
C THR A 709 -19.24 3.48 -10.53
N VAL A 710 -18.87 4.72 -10.89
CA VAL A 710 -17.80 5.00 -11.87
C VAL A 710 -16.52 5.24 -11.09
N ARG A 711 -15.43 4.56 -11.44
CA ARG A 711 -14.18 4.56 -10.65
C ARG A 711 -12.98 4.90 -11.51
N PHE A 712 -12.02 5.59 -10.90
CA PHE A 712 -10.72 5.91 -11.46
C PHE A 712 -9.64 5.38 -10.51
N ASP A 713 -8.72 4.56 -11.01
CA ASP A 713 -7.59 4.08 -10.24
C ASP A 713 -6.40 5.04 -10.48
N ALA A 714 -5.96 5.71 -9.41
CA ALA A 714 -4.76 6.55 -9.37
C ALA A 714 -3.75 5.98 -8.37
N THR A 715 -2.46 6.08 -8.67
CA THR A 715 -1.42 5.86 -7.66
C THR A 715 -1.36 7.09 -6.75
N ASN A 716 -1.65 6.88 -5.47
CA ASN A 716 -1.55 7.94 -4.48
C ASN A 716 -0.09 8.09 -4.03
N SER A 717 0.35 9.34 -3.92
CA SER A 717 1.67 9.72 -3.38
C SER A 717 1.45 10.84 -2.35
N PRO A 718 2.18 10.85 -1.23
CA PRO A 718 1.95 11.82 -0.18
C PRO A 718 2.41 13.22 -0.60
N ILE A 719 1.72 14.24 -0.09
CA ILE A 719 2.14 15.63 -0.15
C ILE A 719 1.69 16.33 1.14
N THR A 720 2.54 17.18 1.71
CA THR A 720 2.19 18.01 2.87
C THR A 720 2.25 19.50 2.59
N GLN A 721 3.02 19.90 1.58
CA GLN A 721 3.10 21.28 1.15
C GLN A 721 3.12 21.37 -0.37
N PHE A 722 2.57 22.45 -0.90
CA PHE A 722 2.56 22.75 -2.32
C PHE A 722 2.82 24.24 -2.57
N LYS A 723 3.21 24.58 -3.79
CA LYS A 723 3.20 25.96 -4.28
C LYS A 723 2.01 26.15 -5.23
N PRO A 724 1.33 27.30 -5.24
CA PRO A 724 0.28 27.60 -6.23
C PRO A 724 0.73 27.33 -7.68
N SER A 725 1.97 27.67 -8.01
CA SER A 725 2.58 27.44 -9.32
C SER A 725 2.70 25.97 -9.72
N TRP A 726 2.82 25.05 -8.76
CA TRP A 726 2.92 23.61 -9.04
C TRP A 726 1.60 22.99 -9.50
N ILE A 727 0.49 23.48 -8.96
CA ILE A 727 -0.85 22.95 -9.25
C ILE A 727 -1.63 23.83 -10.25
N GLY A 728 -1.02 24.91 -10.74
CA GLY A 728 -1.62 25.83 -11.71
C GLY A 728 -2.91 26.50 -11.21
N THR A 729 -3.01 26.77 -9.90
CA THR A 729 -4.21 27.34 -9.29
C THR A 729 -3.99 28.80 -8.89
N PRO A 730 -4.86 29.74 -9.32
CA PRO A 730 -4.75 31.15 -8.91
C PRO A 730 -4.90 31.36 -7.40
N ILE A 731 -4.20 32.36 -6.87
CA ILE A 731 -4.19 32.69 -5.43
C ILE A 731 -5.59 33.06 -4.94
N GLU A 732 -6.37 33.78 -5.74
CA GLU A 732 -7.76 34.14 -5.43
C GLU A 732 -8.60 32.90 -5.19
N LYS A 733 -8.40 31.86 -6.01
CA LYS A 733 -9.13 30.60 -5.87
C LYS A 733 -8.72 29.86 -4.60
N LEU A 734 -7.43 29.87 -4.26
CA LEU A 734 -6.95 29.30 -3.00
C LEU A 734 -7.56 30.01 -1.79
N LYS A 735 -7.67 31.34 -1.84
CA LYS A 735 -8.35 32.14 -0.80
C LYS A 735 -9.83 31.78 -0.68
N GLU A 736 -10.55 31.58 -1.78
CA GLU A 736 -11.94 31.09 -1.75
C GLU A 736 -12.08 29.70 -1.10
N LEU A 737 -11.09 28.82 -1.31
CA LEU A 737 -11.03 27.50 -0.67
C LEU A 737 -10.61 27.58 0.82
N GLY A 738 -10.19 28.76 1.27
CA GLY A 738 -9.84 29.07 2.66
C GLY A 738 -8.34 29.02 2.97
N TYR A 739 -7.48 28.85 1.96
CA TYR A 739 -6.03 29.02 2.12
C TYR A 739 -5.71 30.51 2.18
N THR A 740 -5.30 30.98 3.36
CA THR A 740 -5.09 32.43 3.61
C THR A 740 -3.64 32.79 3.88
N HIS A 741 -2.88 31.87 4.49
CA HIS A 741 -1.50 32.07 4.91
C HIS A 741 -0.62 30.91 4.42
N ASP A 742 0.66 31.20 4.24
CA ASP A 742 1.70 30.22 3.96
C ASP A 742 2.19 29.52 5.26
N ILE A 743 3.18 28.63 5.14
CA ILE A 743 3.74 27.88 6.28
C ILE A 743 4.42 28.77 7.34
N ASP A 744 4.81 29.99 6.99
CA ASP A 744 5.41 30.96 7.92
C ASP A 744 4.36 31.84 8.60
N GLY A 745 3.08 31.64 8.28
CA GLY A 745 1.98 32.48 8.75
C GLY A 745 1.87 33.81 8.01
N LYS A 746 2.53 33.99 6.86
CA LYS A 746 2.42 35.21 6.04
C LYS A 746 1.24 35.10 5.09
N PRO A 747 0.52 36.20 4.79
CA PRO A 747 -0.56 36.18 3.81
C PRO A 747 -0.09 35.70 2.43
N ILE A 748 -0.93 34.92 1.74
CA ILE A 748 -0.62 34.44 0.38
C ILE A 748 -0.79 35.59 -0.64
N VAL A 749 0.31 35.96 -1.28
CA VAL A 749 0.44 37.03 -2.27
C VAL A 749 1.29 36.64 -3.48
N ASP A 750 2.05 35.54 -3.41
CA ASP A 750 2.96 35.07 -4.46
C ASP A 750 2.73 33.59 -4.80
N GLU A 751 2.88 33.22 -6.08
CA GLU A 751 2.62 31.86 -6.57
C GLU A 751 3.69 30.83 -6.17
N ASN A 752 4.81 31.27 -5.60
CA ASN A 752 5.92 30.45 -5.15
C ASN A 752 5.98 30.30 -3.62
N GLN A 753 5.04 30.90 -2.88
CA GLN A 753 4.88 30.64 -1.45
C GLN A 753 4.51 29.18 -1.21
N ILE A 754 5.07 28.61 -0.14
CA ILE A 754 4.85 27.23 0.26
C ILE A 754 3.63 27.19 1.19
N ILE A 755 2.59 26.47 0.80
CA ILE A 755 1.33 26.37 1.52
C ILE A 755 1.18 24.95 2.05
N GLU A 756 0.75 24.79 3.30
CA GLU A 756 0.38 23.49 3.87
C GLU A 756 -0.96 23.01 3.28
N ILE A 757 -1.00 21.78 2.78
CA ILE A 757 -2.24 21.19 2.27
C ILE A 757 -3.18 20.82 3.44
N ARG A 758 -4.49 21.06 3.28
CA ARG A 758 -5.47 20.60 4.26
C ARG A 758 -5.67 19.09 4.18
N MET A 759 -6.01 18.47 5.31
CA MET A 759 -6.04 17.01 5.48
C MET A 759 -6.89 16.21 4.47
N GLN A 760 -7.90 16.84 3.84
CA GLN A 760 -8.83 16.17 2.92
C GLN A 760 -8.72 16.67 1.47
N ASP A 761 -7.83 17.62 1.21
CA ASP A 761 -7.58 18.11 -0.15
C ASP A 761 -6.58 17.18 -0.84
N VAL A 762 -6.75 16.95 -2.14
CA VAL A 762 -6.02 15.94 -2.93
C VAL A 762 -5.55 16.47 -4.27
#